data_AF-A0A6I1MVN3-F1
#
_entry.id   AF-A0A6I1MVN3-F1
#
_cell.length_a   1.000
_cell.length_b   1.000
_cell.length_c   1.000
_cell.angle_alpha   90.00
_cell.angle_beta   90.00
_cell.angle_gamma   90.00
#
_symmetry.space_group_name_H-M   'P 1'
#
loop_
_entity.id
_entity.type
_entity.pdbx_description
1 polymer ?
#
loop_
_entity_poly.entity_id
_entity_poly.type
_entity_poly.pdbx_seq_one_letter_code
_entity_poly.pdbx_strand_id
1 'polypeptide(L)'
;MPTRLLQFDGQTVRLDARADRLDRRDRPYAPPLAALPPRWPEDARLRRLLPAYVRQGLVLDQSAHGEHGACTGYGLAAVVNFLLWQRDGAHAAPVSPHMLYDLARFYDEWPGEEYEGSSCRGAIKGWSKHGSCLAPLWQASVHADPHAAVGYRPDPRWAADAATRPLGVYYRVDRDAITDMQAALHAIGALYVSASVHAGWLAVAAGSGLAQGHDGLPVIGYDGMAADAGSHAFAIVGYNEHGFVVQNSWGKDWGASGFAVLRYDDWRNNGLDCWVAALGVPQMMAASGTQAVSAPGAPPGAALANVATSAGDVRHAGRNRAVAGARSVDGTGAAGDSTKVGDVEGAGRVGVATAAAKSRRIGISLAAADPPVLANPALAGARTWSTDTAYAHTLVSGNNGVLRSSRPDIGRAADLVAVAVGERLGAWLRSGSGANGSGSGGRKKVVIYAHGGLNTESASLRRIRVMGPYFAANGIYPLFYTWRTGVLETLGGLLYDAVGDVAAPALAGRTFSDAKDGLLETVAHQVRWAWREMQDNAARAAQDGGALALLAAALVRLWQEHPALEIHLAGHSAGAFVHGHLLELCRAARLPVASVTLYAPACSLAFARRCFVAAVTAGVVPRDRFWLHLLSDAAERDDTVGPYGKSLLYLVARGFEEVRKTPLAGLQRTVDATALQPDDDLWRAADWPQVRAWRAWVAALPPQADGVPACEVTGMRMPVSLQRAVKPAHNAFDNDIVILTRTINRVLGRSPGTALDAPVTDLDY
;
A
#
# COMPACT_ATOMS: atom_id res chain seq x y z
N MET A 1 19.13 -8.83 -13.16
CA MET A 1 19.86 -9.88 -13.90
C MET A 1 18.84 -10.66 -14.70
N PRO A 2 19.12 -11.03 -15.96
CA PRO A 2 18.19 -11.83 -16.77
C PRO A 2 18.05 -13.22 -16.14
N THR A 3 16.85 -13.76 -16.18
CA THR A 3 16.61 -15.14 -15.76
C THR A 3 17.38 -16.12 -16.67
N ARG A 4 17.95 -17.20 -16.11
CA ARG A 4 18.63 -18.26 -16.87
C ARG A 4 17.91 -19.61 -16.76
N LEU A 5 17.96 -20.38 -17.83
CA LEU A 5 17.45 -21.75 -17.91
C LEU A 5 18.63 -22.72 -17.79
N LEU A 6 18.49 -23.70 -16.90
CA LEU A 6 19.38 -24.85 -16.75
C LEU A 6 18.66 -26.10 -17.25
N GLN A 7 19.38 -27.00 -17.93
CA GLN A 7 18.86 -28.32 -18.31
C GLN A 7 19.46 -29.41 -17.44
N PHE A 8 18.63 -30.30 -16.90
CA PHE A 8 19.00 -31.45 -16.08
C PHE A 8 18.13 -32.65 -16.45
N ASP A 9 18.73 -33.77 -16.86
CA ASP A 9 18.05 -35.06 -17.13
C ASP A 9 16.74 -34.95 -17.94
N GLY A 10 16.72 -34.10 -18.98
CA GLY A 10 15.54 -33.83 -19.81
C GLY A 10 14.53 -32.82 -19.23
N GLN A 11 14.75 -32.32 -18.02
CA GLN A 11 13.99 -31.25 -17.38
C GLN A 11 14.69 -29.88 -17.51
N THR A 12 13.91 -28.81 -17.67
CA THR A 12 14.42 -27.43 -17.68
C THR A 12 14.08 -26.74 -16.36
N VAL A 13 15.06 -26.20 -15.66
CA VAL A 13 14.90 -25.45 -14.40
C VAL A 13 15.27 -24.00 -14.63
N ARG A 14 14.41 -23.08 -14.21
CA ARG A 14 14.64 -21.63 -14.34
C ARG A 14 15.10 -21.04 -13.02
N LEU A 15 16.16 -20.26 -13.08
CA LEU A 15 16.82 -19.62 -11.95
C LEU A 15 16.55 -18.11 -11.93
N ASP A 16 15.87 -17.64 -10.89
CA ASP A 16 15.35 -16.28 -10.83
C ASP A 16 15.57 -15.57 -9.49
N ALA A 17 16.41 -16.14 -8.61
CA ALA A 17 16.85 -15.46 -7.39
C ALA A 17 17.80 -14.30 -7.72
N ARG A 18 17.77 -13.28 -6.88
CA ARG A 18 18.64 -12.10 -6.98
C ARG A 18 19.26 -11.80 -5.62
N ALA A 19 20.54 -11.43 -5.65
CA ALA A 19 21.24 -10.95 -4.46
C ALA A 19 20.54 -9.73 -3.86
N ASP A 20 20.39 -9.70 -2.54
CA ASP A 20 19.80 -8.54 -1.86
C ASP A 20 20.71 -7.30 -2.00
N ARG A 21 20.13 -6.15 -2.36
CA ARG A 21 20.84 -4.85 -2.28
C ARG A 21 21.19 -4.54 -0.82
N LEU A 22 22.31 -3.87 -0.52
CA LEU A 22 22.63 -3.49 0.86
C LEU A 22 21.53 -2.61 1.48
N ASP A 23 20.98 -3.00 2.64
CA ASP A 23 20.02 -2.21 3.42
C ASP A 23 20.48 -2.16 4.89
N ARG A 24 20.82 -0.96 5.37
CA ARG A 24 21.34 -0.76 6.74
C ARG A 24 20.31 -1.05 7.84
N ARG A 25 19.04 -1.28 7.49
CA ARG A 25 17.97 -1.60 8.44
C ARG A 25 17.83 -3.10 8.68
N ASP A 26 18.50 -3.94 7.90
CA ASP A 26 18.54 -5.38 8.14
C ASP A 26 19.18 -5.64 9.52
N ARG A 27 18.51 -6.42 10.37
CA ARG A 27 19.01 -6.72 11.71
C ARG A 27 20.06 -7.83 11.61
N PRO A 28 21.31 -7.60 12.04
CA PRO A 28 22.32 -8.65 12.03
C PRO A 28 21.98 -9.72 13.06
N TYR A 29 22.22 -10.98 12.72
CA TYR A 29 22.17 -12.10 13.65
C TYR A 29 23.46 -12.10 14.49
N ALA A 30 23.30 -12.25 15.80
CA ALA A 30 24.41 -12.41 16.74
C ALA A 30 24.13 -13.65 17.60
N PRO A 31 24.81 -14.78 17.35
CA PRO A 31 24.53 -16.02 18.07
C PRO A 31 24.98 -15.94 19.53
N PRO A 32 24.30 -16.64 20.45
CA PRO A 32 24.82 -16.84 21.80
C PRO A 32 26.08 -17.72 21.76
N LEU A 33 26.99 -17.50 22.71
CA LEU A 33 28.18 -18.34 22.85
C LEU A 33 27.78 -19.75 23.29
N ALA A 34 27.99 -20.75 22.42
CA ALA A 34 27.69 -22.15 22.70
C ALA A 34 28.65 -23.09 21.96
N ALA A 35 28.96 -24.24 22.57
CA ALA A 35 29.64 -25.33 21.87
C ALA A 35 28.63 -26.02 20.93
N LEU A 36 29.02 -26.17 19.67
CA LEU A 36 28.19 -26.81 18.65
C LEU A 36 28.59 -28.28 18.47
N PRO A 37 27.63 -29.20 18.21
CA PRO A 37 27.98 -30.56 17.83
C PRO A 37 28.75 -30.57 16.49
N PRO A 38 29.56 -31.60 16.20
CA PRO A 38 30.31 -31.67 14.94
C PRO A 38 29.42 -31.80 13.70
N ARG A 39 28.18 -32.29 13.87
CA ARG A 39 27.17 -32.42 12.84
C ARG A 39 25.77 -32.18 13.40
N TRP A 40 24.88 -31.63 12.59
CA TRP A 40 23.49 -31.35 12.95
C TRP A 40 22.56 -31.50 11.74
N PRO A 41 21.36 -32.09 11.90
CA PRO A 41 20.91 -32.88 13.04
C PRO A 41 21.74 -34.15 13.25
N GLU A 42 21.71 -34.76 14.43
CA GLU A 42 22.40 -36.04 14.66
C GLU A 42 21.82 -37.18 13.81
N ASP A 43 22.63 -38.19 13.46
CA ASP A 43 22.23 -39.32 12.60
C ASP A 43 21.03 -40.11 13.16
N ALA A 44 20.94 -40.25 14.49
CA ALA A 44 19.78 -40.88 15.13
C ALA A 44 18.48 -40.08 14.87
N ARG A 45 18.56 -38.75 14.87
CA ARG A 45 17.44 -37.87 14.58
C ARG A 45 17.07 -37.93 13.09
N LEU A 46 18.06 -37.88 12.18
CA LEU A 46 17.83 -38.02 10.74
C LEU A 46 17.10 -39.33 10.40
N ARG A 47 17.59 -40.47 10.90
CA ARG A 47 16.96 -41.79 10.66
C ARG A 47 15.49 -41.86 11.07
N ARG A 48 15.14 -41.21 12.18
CA ARG A 48 13.79 -41.23 12.71
C ARG A 48 12.85 -40.31 11.94
N LEU A 49 13.35 -39.14 11.52
CA LEU A 49 12.54 -38.00 11.12
C LEU A 49 12.45 -37.83 9.60
N LEU A 50 13.56 -38.03 8.89
CA LEU A 50 13.65 -37.83 7.45
C LEU A 50 12.66 -38.69 6.64
N PRO A 51 12.42 -39.98 6.96
CA PRO A 51 11.45 -40.78 6.20
C PRO A 51 10.03 -40.21 6.28
N ALA A 52 9.62 -39.69 7.45
CA ALA A 52 8.30 -39.10 7.63
C ALA A 52 8.19 -37.77 6.89
N TYR A 53 9.23 -36.93 6.96
CA TYR A 53 9.30 -35.65 6.27
C TYR A 53 9.16 -35.79 4.74
N VAL A 54 9.90 -36.75 4.15
CA VAL A 54 9.83 -37.00 2.70
C VAL A 54 8.49 -37.61 2.29
N ARG A 55 7.93 -38.57 3.07
CA ARG A 55 6.60 -39.15 2.79
C ARG A 55 5.47 -38.12 2.83
N GLN A 56 5.63 -37.06 3.62
CA GLN A 56 4.67 -35.96 3.73
C GLN A 56 4.75 -34.96 2.57
N GLY A 57 5.70 -35.14 1.64
CA GLY A 57 5.82 -34.31 0.44
C GLY A 57 6.41 -32.92 0.70
N LEU A 58 7.22 -32.76 1.76
CA LEU A 58 7.80 -31.46 2.15
C LEU A 58 9.09 -31.11 1.39
N VAL A 59 9.58 -32.02 0.55
CA VAL A 59 10.58 -31.77 -0.49
C VAL A 59 9.83 -31.37 -1.75
N LEU A 60 9.85 -30.07 -2.06
CA LEU A 60 9.06 -29.49 -3.13
C LEU A 60 9.75 -29.65 -4.49
N ASP A 61 8.96 -29.51 -5.56
CA ASP A 61 9.45 -29.56 -6.93
C ASP A 61 8.93 -28.34 -7.71
N GLN A 62 9.83 -27.42 -8.03
CA GLN A 62 9.52 -26.22 -8.83
C GLN A 62 9.43 -26.51 -10.34
N SER A 63 9.82 -27.70 -10.80
CA SER A 63 9.74 -28.09 -12.21
C SER A 63 8.42 -28.79 -12.55
N ALA A 64 7.77 -29.40 -11.56
CA ALA A 64 6.61 -30.28 -11.73
C ALA A 64 5.35 -29.63 -12.34
N HIS A 65 5.25 -28.29 -12.33
CA HIS A 65 4.05 -27.58 -12.80
C HIS A 65 4.24 -26.81 -14.10
N GLY A 66 5.37 -26.96 -14.80
CA GLY A 66 5.72 -26.10 -15.94
C GLY A 66 5.97 -24.63 -15.56
N GLU A 67 5.81 -24.29 -14.28
CA GLU A 67 6.13 -23.00 -13.69
C GLU A 67 7.63 -22.88 -13.46
N HIS A 68 8.32 -22.40 -14.48
CA HIS A 68 9.74 -22.14 -14.41
C HIS A 68 9.99 -20.79 -13.70
N GLY A 69 10.78 -20.80 -12.61
CA GLY A 69 11.38 -19.60 -12.02
C GLY A 69 10.59 -19.02 -10.85
N ALA A 70 10.57 -19.74 -9.73
CA ALA A 70 10.00 -19.30 -8.46
C ALA A 70 10.86 -19.71 -7.25
N CYS A 71 12.18 -19.85 -7.44
CA CYS A 71 13.04 -20.52 -6.46
C CYS A 71 13.07 -19.81 -5.10
N THR A 72 12.89 -18.49 -5.07
CA THR A 72 12.76 -17.73 -3.81
C THR A 72 11.55 -18.16 -2.99
N GLY A 73 10.39 -18.37 -3.62
CA GLY A 73 9.18 -18.83 -2.95
C GLY A 73 9.29 -20.28 -2.49
N TYR A 74 9.85 -21.16 -3.34
CA TYR A 74 10.07 -22.57 -3.00
C TYR A 74 11.12 -22.76 -1.90
N GLY A 75 12.24 -22.04 -1.96
CA GLY A 75 13.27 -22.07 -0.93
C GLY A 75 12.75 -21.57 0.42
N LEU A 76 11.93 -20.51 0.44
CA LEU A 76 11.31 -20.04 1.67
C LEU A 76 10.23 -21.01 2.17
N ALA A 77 9.43 -21.58 1.28
CA ALA A 77 8.44 -22.60 1.64
C ALA A 77 9.10 -23.82 2.30
N ALA A 78 10.27 -24.25 1.82
CA ALA A 78 11.05 -25.32 2.44
C ALA A 78 11.41 -24.98 3.90
N VAL A 79 11.88 -23.75 4.17
CA VAL A 79 12.17 -23.29 5.54
C VAL A 79 10.91 -23.25 6.41
N VAL A 80 9.82 -22.65 5.90
CA VAL A 80 8.56 -22.55 6.65
C VAL A 80 8.00 -23.94 6.98
N ASN A 81 7.97 -24.83 6.00
CA ASN A 81 7.52 -26.22 6.17
C ASN A 81 8.38 -26.97 7.17
N PHE A 82 9.71 -26.81 7.10
CA PHE A 82 10.62 -27.42 8.06
C PHE A 82 10.33 -26.96 9.50
N LEU A 83 10.17 -25.64 9.71
CA LEU A 83 9.89 -25.09 11.03
C LEU A 83 8.52 -25.51 11.57
N LEU A 84 7.48 -25.52 10.72
CA LEU A 84 6.14 -26.00 11.10
C LEU A 84 6.17 -27.49 11.43
N TRP A 85 6.89 -28.28 10.64
CA TRP A 85 7.04 -29.71 10.88
C TRP A 85 7.83 -30.01 12.17
N GLN A 86 8.84 -29.21 12.49
CA GLN A 86 9.57 -29.33 13.76
C GLN A 86 8.68 -29.02 14.97
N ARG A 87 7.73 -28.09 14.83
CA ARG A 87 6.78 -27.72 15.89
C ARG A 87 5.61 -28.71 16.02
N ASP A 88 5.03 -29.11 14.89
CA ASP A 88 3.71 -29.77 14.82
C ASP A 88 3.77 -31.23 14.32
N GLY A 89 4.93 -31.69 13.84
CA GLY A 89 5.13 -33.03 13.30
C GLY A 89 4.26 -33.34 12.08
N ALA A 90 3.66 -34.53 12.07
CA ALA A 90 2.83 -35.03 10.96
C ALA A 90 1.54 -34.21 10.72
N HIS A 91 1.17 -33.30 11.61
CA HIS A 91 0.02 -32.40 11.44
C HIS A 91 0.34 -31.17 10.58
N ALA A 92 1.61 -30.91 10.27
CA ALA A 92 2.01 -29.78 9.43
C ALA A 92 1.59 -29.98 7.97
N ALA A 93 0.65 -29.18 7.48
CA ALA A 93 0.33 -29.15 6.05
C ALA A 93 1.31 -28.23 5.28
N PRO A 94 1.66 -28.55 4.03
CA PRO A 94 2.58 -27.74 3.24
C PRO A 94 1.99 -26.35 2.94
N VAL A 95 2.83 -25.32 3.06
CA VAL A 95 2.48 -23.95 2.67
C VAL A 95 2.63 -23.75 1.17
N SER A 96 1.98 -22.71 0.63
CA SER A 96 2.07 -22.36 -0.79
C SER A 96 3.42 -21.70 -1.11
N PRO A 97 4.26 -22.32 -1.98
CA PRO A 97 5.44 -21.65 -2.51
C PRO A 97 5.08 -20.49 -3.46
N HIS A 98 3.96 -20.60 -4.19
CA HIS A 98 3.49 -19.57 -5.12
C HIS A 98 3.10 -18.28 -4.39
N MET A 99 2.40 -18.39 -3.25
CA MET A 99 2.09 -17.22 -2.42
C MET A 99 3.38 -16.51 -1.99
N LEU A 100 4.37 -17.27 -1.49
CA LEU A 100 5.63 -16.69 -1.03
C LEU A 100 6.43 -16.05 -2.17
N TYR A 101 6.37 -16.65 -3.36
CA TYR A 101 6.96 -16.09 -4.58
C TYR A 101 6.28 -14.78 -5.03
N ASP A 102 4.95 -14.78 -5.15
CA ASP A 102 4.18 -13.61 -5.57
C ASP A 102 4.33 -12.45 -4.57
N LEU A 103 4.39 -12.76 -3.26
CA LEU A 103 4.71 -11.78 -2.23
C LEU A 103 6.14 -11.27 -2.34
N ALA A 104 7.11 -12.13 -2.68
CA ALA A 104 8.49 -11.70 -2.90
C ALA A 104 8.56 -10.64 -4.00
N ARG A 105 7.93 -10.93 -5.15
CA ARG A 105 7.79 -9.97 -6.26
C ARG A 105 7.11 -8.67 -5.82
N PHE A 106 5.97 -8.78 -5.16
CA PHE A 106 5.21 -7.61 -4.68
C PHE A 106 6.03 -6.68 -3.77
N TYR A 107 6.88 -7.24 -2.92
CA TYR A 107 7.73 -6.45 -2.01
C TYR A 107 9.11 -6.06 -2.57
N ASP A 108 9.51 -6.66 -3.70
CA ASP A 108 10.70 -6.27 -4.45
C ASP A 108 10.41 -5.14 -5.46
N GLU A 109 9.21 -5.09 -6.03
CA GLU A 109 8.86 -4.14 -7.09
C GLU A 109 8.50 -2.72 -6.56
N TRP A 110 9.47 -1.89 -6.15
CA TRP A 110 9.29 -0.42 -6.08
C TRP A 110 10.62 0.38 -6.09
N PRO A 111 10.73 1.56 -6.73
CA PRO A 111 10.07 2.11 -7.93
C PRO A 111 11.02 2.16 -9.18
N GLY A 112 10.48 1.90 -10.38
CA GLY A 112 11.12 2.24 -11.67
C GLY A 112 11.45 1.09 -12.64
N GLU A 113 11.23 -0.18 -12.29
CA GLU A 113 11.71 -1.30 -13.12
C GLU A 113 10.68 -2.44 -13.19
N GLU A 114 10.48 -2.97 -14.40
CA GLU A 114 9.94 -4.32 -14.63
C GLU A 114 11.09 -5.31 -14.43
N TYR A 115 10.93 -6.26 -13.51
CA TYR A 115 11.98 -7.20 -13.15
C TYR A 115 11.57 -8.64 -13.42
N GLU A 116 12.46 -9.42 -14.04
CA GLU A 116 12.36 -10.89 -14.03
C GLU A 116 13.02 -11.50 -12.77
N GLY A 117 12.24 -12.14 -11.89
CA GLY A 117 12.70 -12.80 -10.66
C GLY A 117 12.43 -12.02 -9.37
N SER A 118 12.93 -12.52 -8.24
CA SER A 118 12.77 -11.89 -6.90
C SER A 118 13.96 -12.15 -5.97
N SER A 119 13.93 -11.61 -4.75
CA SER A 119 15.01 -11.62 -3.77
C SER A 119 14.60 -12.34 -2.47
N CYS A 120 15.59 -12.81 -1.72
CA CYS A 120 15.36 -13.42 -0.41
C CYS A 120 14.73 -12.42 0.57
N ARG A 121 15.17 -11.16 0.54
CA ARG A 121 14.58 -10.11 1.38
C ARG A 121 13.11 -9.86 1.02
N GLY A 122 12.77 -9.84 -0.27
CA GLY A 122 11.39 -9.71 -0.74
C GLY A 122 10.50 -10.78 -0.15
N ALA A 123 10.93 -12.05 -0.25
CA ALA A 123 10.18 -13.20 0.27
C ALA A 123 9.99 -13.13 1.80
N ILE A 124 11.05 -12.81 2.55
CA ILE A 124 10.96 -12.64 4.01
C ILE A 124 10.05 -11.47 4.40
N LYS A 125 10.10 -10.35 3.68
CA LYS A 125 9.17 -9.23 3.89
C LYS A 125 7.72 -9.64 3.64
N GLY A 126 7.50 -10.45 2.60
CA GLY A 126 6.22 -11.09 2.31
C GLY A 126 5.69 -11.88 3.50
N TRP A 127 6.48 -12.84 3.98
CA TRP A 127 6.10 -13.68 5.12
C TRP A 127 5.91 -12.86 6.41
N SER A 128 6.78 -11.88 6.67
CA SER A 128 6.67 -10.94 7.80
C SER A 128 5.34 -10.19 7.84
N LYS A 129 4.86 -9.74 6.67
CA LYS A 129 3.67 -8.89 6.57
C LYS A 129 2.36 -9.67 6.47
N HIS A 130 2.39 -10.88 5.92
CA HIS A 130 1.17 -11.64 5.61
C HIS A 130 1.05 -13.00 6.30
N GLY A 131 2.15 -13.58 6.78
CA GLY A 131 2.20 -15.00 7.11
C GLY A 131 2.29 -15.88 5.86
N SER A 132 1.99 -17.17 5.98
CA SER A 132 2.06 -18.15 4.89
C SER A 132 0.81 -19.03 4.85
N CYS A 133 0.08 -19.03 3.74
CA CYS A 133 -1.12 -19.85 3.58
C CYS A 133 -0.78 -21.28 3.16
N LEU A 134 -1.72 -22.21 3.39
CA LEU A 134 -1.63 -23.57 2.90
C LEU A 134 -1.65 -23.65 1.36
N ALA A 135 -0.91 -24.60 0.79
CA ALA A 135 -0.77 -24.78 -0.65
C ALA A 135 -2.11 -24.79 -1.43
N PRO A 136 -3.20 -25.43 -0.97
CA PRO A 136 -4.46 -25.43 -1.69
C PRO A 136 -5.15 -24.05 -1.82
N LEU A 137 -4.78 -23.08 -0.98
CA LEU A 137 -5.37 -21.73 -1.03
C LEU A 137 -4.69 -20.84 -2.08
N TRP A 138 -3.51 -21.22 -2.56
CA TRP A 138 -2.75 -20.49 -3.58
C TRP A 138 -1.90 -21.48 -4.40
N GLN A 139 -2.47 -21.97 -5.49
CA GLN A 139 -2.03 -23.16 -6.22
C GLN A 139 -1.13 -22.85 -7.42
N ALA A 140 -1.07 -21.59 -7.86
CA ALA A 140 -0.28 -21.13 -9.00
C ALA A 140 0.14 -19.67 -8.76
N SER A 141 1.15 -19.19 -9.49
CA SER A 141 1.46 -17.75 -9.46
C SER A 141 0.31 -16.93 -10.06
N VAL A 142 -0.03 -15.79 -9.47
CA VAL A 142 -0.98 -14.83 -10.07
C VAL A 142 -0.46 -14.20 -11.37
N HIS A 143 0.81 -14.45 -11.71
CA HIS A 143 1.48 -14.03 -12.94
C HIS A 143 1.77 -15.19 -13.91
N ALA A 144 1.29 -16.40 -13.64
CA ALA A 144 1.65 -17.62 -14.40
C ALA A 144 1.29 -17.54 -15.89
N ASP A 145 0.12 -17.00 -16.23
CA ASP A 145 -0.32 -16.81 -17.62
C ASP A 145 -0.85 -15.38 -17.84
N PRO A 146 -0.04 -14.47 -18.41
CA PRO A 146 -0.48 -13.11 -18.73
C PRO A 146 -1.48 -13.06 -19.89
N HIS A 147 -1.58 -14.12 -20.70
CA HIS A 147 -2.43 -14.20 -21.90
C HIS A 147 -3.76 -14.92 -21.65
N ALA A 148 -3.94 -15.54 -20.48
CA ALA A 148 -5.21 -16.14 -20.10
C ALA A 148 -6.36 -15.13 -20.21
N ALA A 149 -7.53 -15.60 -20.67
CA ALA A 149 -8.73 -14.76 -20.73
C ALA A 149 -9.12 -14.24 -19.33
N VAL A 150 -9.01 -15.10 -18.31
CA VAL A 150 -9.21 -14.78 -16.90
C VAL A 150 -7.94 -15.14 -16.13
N GLY A 151 -7.43 -14.19 -15.35
CA GLY A 151 -6.22 -14.39 -14.55
C GLY A 151 -6.49 -15.28 -13.35
N TYR A 152 -5.48 -16.04 -12.94
CA TYR A 152 -5.55 -16.82 -11.72
C TYR A 152 -5.75 -15.91 -10.50
N ARG A 153 -6.63 -16.33 -9.58
CA ARG A 153 -6.84 -15.68 -8.29
C ARG A 153 -6.86 -16.75 -7.19
N PRO A 154 -6.13 -16.56 -6.08
CA PRO A 154 -6.12 -17.50 -4.98
C PRO A 154 -7.46 -17.49 -4.22
N ASP A 155 -7.65 -18.50 -3.37
CA ASP A 155 -8.85 -18.62 -2.53
C ASP A 155 -8.97 -17.39 -1.61
N PRO A 156 -10.12 -16.69 -1.54
CA PRO A 156 -10.29 -15.49 -0.71
C PRO A 156 -9.96 -15.67 0.78
N ARG A 157 -9.92 -16.91 1.28
CA ARG A 157 -9.56 -17.24 2.67
C ARG A 157 -8.05 -17.23 2.92
N TRP A 158 -7.21 -17.09 1.90
CA TRP A 158 -5.75 -17.16 1.99
C TRP A 158 -5.18 -16.25 3.09
N ALA A 159 -5.68 -15.01 3.21
CA ALA A 159 -5.14 -14.02 4.14
C ALA A 159 -5.41 -14.41 5.60
N ALA A 160 -6.61 -14.91 5.88
CA ALA A 160 -6.99 -15.37 7.21
C ALA A 160 -6.21 -16.64 7.60
N ASP A 161 -6.03 -17.57 6.67
CA ASP A 161 -5.20 -18.77 6.90
C ASP A 161 -3.73 -18.43 7.10
N ALA A 162 -3.17 -17.55 6.27
CA ALA A 162 -1.77 -17.12 6.34
C ALA A 162 -1.42 -16.49 7.69
N ALA A 163 -2.34 -15.69 8.25
CA ALA A 163 -2.18 -15.07 9.56
C ALA A 163 -2.00 -16.08 10.72
N THR A 164 -2.38 -17.36 10.52
CA THR A 164 -2.15 -18.43 11.50
C THR A 164 -0.74 -19.02 11.44
N ARG A 165 0.09 -18.62 10.46
CA ARG A 165 1.50 -19.04 10.28
C ARG A 165 2.41 -17.81 10.13
N PRO A 166 2.40 -16.89 11.11
CA PRO A 166 3.16 -15.66 11.00
C PRO A 166 4.67 -15.92 11.15
N LEU A 167 5.48 -15.04 10.59
CA LEU A 167 6.89 -14.90 10.95
C LEU A 167 7.00 -14.16 12.30
N GLY A 168 7.83 -14.65 13.20
CA GLY A 168 8.06 -14.05 14.52
C GLY A 168 9.18 -13.03 14.49
N VAL A 169 10.42 -13.52 14.39
CA VAL A 169 11.62 -12.68 14.25
C VAL A 169 12.48 -13.22 13.13
N TYR A 170 13.21 -12.33 12.47
CA TYR A 170 14.15 -12.67 11.42
C TYR A 170 15.39 -11.78 11.49
N TYR A 171 16.53 -12.34 11.11
CA TYR A 171 17.82 -11.68 11.12
C TYR A 171 18.60 -12.04 9.86
N ARG A 172 19.40 -11.08 9.39
CA ARG A 172 20.40 -11.29 8.35
C ARG A 172 21.62 -11.96 9.01
N VAL A 173 22.02 -13.13 8.53
CA VAL A 173 23.26 -13.75 8.97
C VAL A 173 24.36 -13.31 8.01
N ASP A 174 25.54 -13.01 8.53
CA ASP A 174 26.71 -12.78 7.68
C ASP A 174 27.03 -14.09 6.94
N ARG A 175 26.97 -14.05 5.60
CA ARG A 175 27.20 -15.23 4.75
C ARG A 175 28.63 -15.76 4.88
N ASP A 176 29.59 -14.90 5.23
CA ASP A 176 31.00 -15.27 5.33
C ASP A 176 31.32 -15.87 6.72
N ALA A 177 30.45 -15.64 7.71
CA ALA A 177 30.52 -16.19 9.05
C ALA A 177 29.87 -17.58 9.15
N ILE A 178 30.55 -18.61 8.62
CA ILE A 178 30.07 -20.01 8.65
C ILE A 178 29.68 -20.47 10.06
N THR A 179 30.44 -20.08 11.08
CA THR A 179 30.15 -20.43 12.48
C THR A 179 28.82 -19.88 12.96
N ASP A 180 28.45 -18.68 12.51
CA ASP A 180 27.18 -18.04 12.89
C ASP A 180 26.01 -18.72 12.19
N MET A 181 26.21 -19.15 10.94
CA MET A 181 25.24 -19.98 10.22
C MET A 181 25.04 -21.33 10.91
N GLN A 182 26.10 -22.01 11.34
CA GLN A 182 26.02 -23.26 12.10
C GLN A 182 25.30 -23.07 13.44
N ALA A 183 25.60 -21.99 14.16
CA ALA A 183 24.93 -21.64 15.41
C ALA A 183 23.42 -21.38 15.19
N ALA A 184 23.07 -20.66 14.12
CA ALA A 184 21.68 -20.43 13.73
C ALA A 184 20.95 -21.74 13.41
N LEU A 185 21.58 -22.63 12.62
CA LEU A 185 21.02 -23.96 12.29
C LEU A 185 20.79 -24.81 13.53
N HIS A 186 21.72 -24.79 14.49
CA HIS A 186 21.54 -25.50 15.74
C HIS A 186 20.40 -24.91 16.59
N ALA A 187 20.26 -23.58 16.60
CA ALA A 187 19.26 -22.88 17.39
C ALA A 187 17.83 -23.03 16.83
N ILE A 188 17.63 -22.88 15.52
CA ILE A 188 16.29 -22.84 14.90
C ILE A 188 16.02 -23.98 13.92
N GLY A 189 17.06 -24.60 13.36
CA GLY A 189 16.96 -25.77 12.48
C GLY A 189 17.06 -25.49 10.99
N ALA A 190 16.78 -24.28 10.51
CA ALA A 190 16.82 -23.95 9.09
C ALA A 190 17.29 -22.51 8.81
N LEU A 191 17.94 -22.33 7.67
CA LEU A 191 18.33 -21.04 7.08
C LEU A 191 17.73 -20.91 5.69
N TYR A 192 17.24 -19.72 5.37
CA TYR A 192 16.81 -19.36 4.04
C TYR A 192 17.95 -18.63 3.33
N VAL A 193 18.39 -19.16 2.19
CA VAL A 193 19.60 -18.71 1.52
C VAL A 193 19.44 -18.59 0.02
N SER A 194 20.35 -17.85 -0.61
CA SER A 194 20.59 -17.87 -2.05
C SER A 194 22.08 -18.08 -2.34
N ALA A 195 22.38 -18.70 -3.48
CA ALA A 195 23.75 -18.86 -3.97
C ALA A 195 23.78 -18.85 -5.51
N SER A 196 24.91 -18.50 -6.09
CA SER A 196 25.18 -18.78 -7.50
C SER A 196 25.39 -20.29 -7.68
N VAL A 197 24.74 -20.89 -8.67
CA VAL A 197 24.82 -22.32 -8.96
C VAL A 197 25.71 -22.61 -10.17
N HIS A 198 26.38 -23.75 -10.15
CA HIS A 198 27.35 -24.22 -11.15
C HIS A 198 27.03 -25.66 -11.59
N ALA A 199 27.76 -26.17 -12.58
CA ALA A 199 27.51 -27.48 -13.18
C ALA A 199 27.51 -28.66 -12.19
N GLY A 200 28.21 -28.53 -11.05
CA GLY A 200 28.22 -29.53 -9.98
C GLY A 200 26.84 -29.83 -9.39
N TRP A 201 25.95 -28.83 -9.35
CA TRP A 201 24.57 -29.01 -8.90
C TRP A 201 23.76 -29.91 -9.84
N LEU A 202 24.12 -29.91 -11.12
CA LEU A 202 23.51 -30.74 -12.16
C LEU A 202 24.16 -32.13 -12.27
N ALA A 203 25.30 -32.35 -11.62
CA ALA A 203 26.00 -33.63 -11.62
C ALA A 203 25.63 -34.50 -10.40
N VAL A 204 24.80 -33.99 -9.49
CA VAL A 204 24.32 -34.73 -8.33
C VAL A 204 23.36 -35.81 -8.79
N ALA A 205 23.83 -37.06 -8.82
CA ALA A 205 23.02 -38.21 -9.20
C ALA A 205 21.84 -38.42 -8.23
N ALA A 206 20.74 -38.95 -8.75
CA ALA A 206 19.65 -39.48 -7.95
C ALA A 206 20.19 -40.58 -7.03
N GLY A 207 20.14 -40.36 -5.72
CA GLY A 207 20.53 -41.37 -4.73
C GLY A 207 19.57 -42.55 -4.75
N SER A 208 20.06 -43.77 -4.47
CA SER A 208 19.27 -45.00 -4.45
C SER A 208 18.31 -45.14 -3.27
N GLY A 209 18.10 -44.09 -2.47
CA GLY A 209 17.20 -44.10 -1.33
C GLY A 209 17.37 -42.92 -0.38
N LEU A 210 16.64 -42.99 0.73
CA LEU A 210 16.66 -41.97 1.79
C LEU A 210 17.92 -42.14 2.66
N ALA A 211 18.68 -41.06 2.86
CA ALA A 211 19.91 -41.12 3.65
C ALA A 211 19.62 -41.59 5.09
N GLN A 212 20.39 -42.58 5.57
CA GLN A 212 20.32 -43.06 6.97
C GLN A 212 21.22 -42.26 7.92
N GLY A 213 21.83 -41.18 7.45
CA GLY A 213 22.76 -40.35 8.19
C GLY A 213 23.54 -39.44 7.25
N HIS A 214 24.42 -38.61 7.79
CA HIS A 214 25.22 -37.64 7.03
C HIS A 214 26.11 -38.31 5.98
N ASP A 215 26.68 -39.47 6.29
CA ASP A 215 27.60 -40.20 5.39
C ASP A 215 26.90 -40.71 4.11
N GLY A 216 25.56 -40.74 4.11
CA GLY A 216 24.75 -41.11 2.94
C GLY A 216 24.35 -39.94 2.05
N LEU A 217 24.75 -38.71 2.38
CA LEU A 217 24.40 -37.52 1.60
C LEU A 217 25.44 -37.28 0.49
N PRO A 218 25.02 -37.11 -0.78
CA PRO A 218 25.94 -36.78 -1.86
C PRO A 218 26.51 -35.37 -1.66
N VAL A 219 27.80 -35.19 -1.97
CA VAL A 219 28.47 -33.87 -1.94
C VAL A 219 28.39 -33.24 -3.34
N ILE A 220 27.99 -31.96 -3.40
CA ILE A 220 27.97 -31.19 -4.63
C ILE A 220 29.42 -30.97 -5.09
N GLY A 221 29.73 -31.39 -6.33
CA GLY A 221 31.07 -31.26 -6.89
C GLY A 221 31.42 -29.80 -7.16
N TYR A 222 32.50 -29.29 -6.55
CA TYR A 222 32.97 -27.92 -6.74
C TYR A 222 34.41 -27.94 -7.26
N ASP A 223 34.67 -27.23 -8.35
CA ASP A 223 35.95 -27.17 -9.06
C ASP A 223 36.85 -26.01 -8.58
N GLY A 224 36.37 -25.18 -7.64
CA GLY A 224 37.09 -24.00 -7.15
C GLY A 224 36.80 -22.71 -7.92
N MET A 225 36.01 -22.78 -9.00
CA MET A 225 35.73 -21.63 -9.86
C MET A 225 34.42 -20.94 -9.48
N ALA A 226 34.39 -19.61 -9.62
CA ALA A 226 33.16 -18.85 -9.39
C ALA A 226 32.05 -19.30 -10.35
N ALA A 227 30.87 -19.54 -9.80
CA ALA A 227 29.72 -20.00 -10.56
C ALA A 227 29.21 -18.93 -11.55
N ASP A 228 28.86 -19.36 -12.76
CA ASP A 228 28.37 -18.48 -13.82
C ASP A 228 26.94 -18.82 -14.29
N ALA A 229 26.30 -19.90 -13.80
CA ALA A 229 25.07 -20.43 -14.40
C ALA A 229 23.77 -19.72 -13.96
N GLY A 230 23.82 -18.89 -12.92
CA GLY A 230 22.69 -18.13 -12.38
C GLY A 230 22.57 -18.27 -10.86
N SER A 231 21.60 -17.60 -10.25
CA SER A 231 21.39 -17.64 -8.80
C SER A 231 20.14 -18.43 -8.42
N HIS A 232 20.24 -19.21 -7.36
CA HIS A 232 19.20 -20.10 -6.85
C HIS A 232 18.94 -19.84 -5.37
N ALA A 233 17.69 -19.94 -4.94
CA ALA A 233 17.30 -19.83 -3.52
C ALA A 233 16.78 -21.16 -3.00
N PHE A 234 17.20 -21.53 -1.79
CA PHE A 234 16.97 -22.85 -1.19
C PHE A 234 17.05 -22.79 0.34
N ALA A 235 16.85 -23.93 1.00
CA ALA A 235 16.99 -24.05 2.44
C ALA A 235 18.29 -24.80 2.82
N ILE A 236 18.99 -24.31 3.83
CA ILE A 236 20.00 -25.10 4.55
C ILE A 236 19.36 -25.58 5.84
N VAL A 237 19.44 -26.89 6.11
CA VAL A 237 18.73 -27.54 7.24
C VAL A 237 19.68 -28.28 8.20
N GLY A 238 20.98 -28.18 7.96
CA GLY A 238 21.99 -28.87 8.76
C GLY A 238 23.41 -28.56 8.32
N TYR A 239 24.37 -29.19 8.99
CA TYR A 239 25.79 -29.11 8.67
C TYR A 239 26.53 -30.35 9.18
N ASN A 240 27.72 -30.60 8.63
CA ASN A 240 28.66 -31.63 9.06
C ASN A 240 30.11 -31.18 8.79
N GLU A 241 31.07 -32.10 8.91
CA GLU A 241 32.49 -31.84 8.67
C GLU A 241 32.83 -31.41 7.23
N HIS A 242 31.98 -31.73 6.24
CA HIS A 242 32.20 -31.43 4.83
C HIS A 242 31.55 -30.12 4.40
N GLY A 243 30.40 -29.77 4.97
CA GLY A 243 29.66 -28.60 4.54
C GLY A 243 28.25 -28.48 5.14
N PHE A 244 27.43 -27.67 4.47
CA PHE A 244 26.03 -27.46 4.79
C PHE A 244 25.14 -28.51 4.13
N VAL A 245 24.13 -29.00 4.86
CA VAL A 245 23.09 -29.88 4.31
C VAL A 245 22.00 -29.03 3.69
N VAL A 246 21.90 -29.10 2.37
CA VAL A 246 20.93 -28.37 1.54
C VAL A 246 19.67 -29.20 1.36
N GLN A 247 18.50 -28.58 1.51
CA GLN A 247 17.24 -29.07 0.94
C GLN A 247 16.95 -28.25 -0.32
N ASN A 248 16.94 -28.91 -1.47
CA ASN A 248 16.63 -28.28 -2.75
C ASN A 248 15.13 -28.35 -3.07
N SER A 249 14.71 -27.68 -4.15
CA SER A 249 13.34 -27.62 -4.67
C SER A 249 13.20 -28.24 -6.06
N TRP A 250 14.05 -29.22 -6.40
CA TRP A 250 14.05 -29.94 -7.69
C TRP A 250 13.50 -31.36 -7.54
N GLY A 251 12.58 -31.55 -6.58
CA GLY A 251 11.95 -32.84 -6.32
C GLY A 251 12.86 -33.84 -5.59
N LYS A 252 12.28 -35.01 -5.34
CA LYS A 252 12.92 -36.10 -4.57
C LYS A 252 13.98 -36.85 -5.39
N ASP A 253 13.98 -36.71 -6.70
CA ASP A 253 14.90 -37.45 -7.58
C ASP A 253 16.27 -36.75 -7.69
N TRP A 254 16.40 -35.53 -7.17
CA TRP A 254 17.68 -34.85 -7.04
C TRP A 254 18.37 -35.21 -5.72
N GLY A 255 19.64 -35.63 -5.78
CA GLY A 255 20.42 -35.98 -4.59
C GLY A 255 19.82 -37.13 -3.77
N ALA A 256 19.98 -37.10 -2.45
CA ALA A 256 19.40 -38.08 -1.53
C ALA A 256 17.99 -37.65 -1.12
N SER A 257 16.99 -37.91 -1.96
CA SER A 257 15.60 -37.49 -1.72
C SER A 257 15.41 -35.97 -1.59
N GLY A 258 16.12 -35.18 -2.40
CA GLY A 258 16.12 -33.71 -2.39
C GLY A 258 17.22 -33.07 -1.54
N PHE A 259 18.12 -33.86 -0.96
CA PHE A 259 19.17 -33.39 -0.06
C PHE A 259 20.58 -33.67 -0.59
N ALA A 260 21.50 -32.74 -0.35
CA ALA A 260 22.93 -32.87 -0.67
C ALA A 260 23.78 -32.03 0.28
N VAL A 261 25.10 -32.22 0.25
CA VAL A 261 26.07 -31.42 1.00
C VAL A 261 26.70 -30.38 0.08
N LEU A 262 26.53 -29.09 0.43
CA LEU A 262 27.23 -27.96 -0.15
C LEU A 262 28.49 -27.68 0.66
N ARG A 263 29.67 -27.78 0.04
CA ARG A 263 30.94 -27.59 0.74
C ARG A 263 31.10 -26.17 1.28
N TYR A 264 31.86 -26.01 2.36
CA TYR A 264 32.09 -24.69 2.97
C TYR A 264 32.87 -23.72 2.06
N ASP A 265 33.82 -24.23 1.28
CA ASP A 265 34.57 -23.42 0.32
C ASP A 265 33.73 -23.02 -0.89
N ASP A 266 32.84 -23.89 -1.35
CA ASP A 266 31.83 -23.57 -2.36
C ASP A 266 30.90 -22.44 -1.85
N TRP A 267 30.33 -22.59 -0.65
CA TRP A 267 29.47 -21.57 -0.05
C TRP A 267 30.17 -20.21 0.10
N ARG A 268 31.43 -20.17 0.54
CA ARG A 268 32.18 -18.90 0.66
C ARG A 268 32.33 -18.17 -0.68
N ASN A 269 32.50 -18.92 -1.75
CA ASN A 269 32.70 -18.35 -3.08
C ASN A 269 31.38 -17.97 -3.76
N ASN A 270 30.32 -18.76 -3.53
CA ASN A 270 29.09 -18.68 -4.32
C ASN A 270 27.84 -18.29 -3.53
N GLY A 271 27.84 -18.35 -2.19
CA GLY A 271 26.72 -17.92 -1.35
C GLY A 271 26.44 -16.43 -1.49
N LEU A 272 25.18 -16.01 -1.54
CA LEU A 272 24.79 -14.62 -1.81
C LEU A 272 24.06 -13.99 -0.62
N ASP A 273 22.98 -14.61 -0.16
CA ASP A 273 22.17 -14.12 0.96
C ASP A 273 21.97 -15.23 1.99
N CYS A 274 21.92 -14.85 3.27
CA CYS A 274 21.61 -15.75 4.36
C CYS A 274 20.70 -15.08 5.40
N TRP A 275 19.58 -15.74 5.67
CA TRP A 275 18.57 -15.28 6.60
C TRP A 275 18.17 -16.40 7.56
N VAL A 276 18.02 -16.04 8.83
CA VAL A 276 17.46 -16.89 9.87
C VAL A 276 16.10 -16.34 10.29
N ALA A 277 15.12 -17.21 10.46
CA ALA A 277 13.75 -16.83 10.80
C ALA A 277 13.14 -17.82 11.79
N ALA A 278 12.33 -17.31 12.72
CA ALA A 278 11.57 -18.10 13.69
C ALA A 278 10.07 -17.91 13.49
N LEU A 279 9.29 -18.96 13.72
CA LEU A 279 7.81 -18.88 13.68
C LEU A 279 7.29 -17.90 14.74
N GLY A 280 6.28 -17.13 14.37
CA GLY A 280 5.52 -16.29 15.29
C GLY A 280 4.39 -17.06 15.98
N VAL A 281 3.74 -16.41 16.93
CA VAL A 281 2.59 -16.97 17.64
C VAL A 281 1.32 -16.81 16.79
N PRO A 282 0.59 -17.89 16.46
CA PRO A 282 -0.69 -17.80 15.76
C PRO A 282 -1.66 -16.89 16.51
N GLN A 283 -2.27 -15.94 15.81
CA GLN A 283 -3.24 -15.03 16.39
C GLN A 283 -4.63 -15.41 15.89
N MET A 284 -5.61 -15.60 16.78
CA MET A 284 -7.00 -15.70 16.33
C MET A 284 -7.46 -14.32 15.85
N MET A 285 -7.81 -14.20 14.57
CA MET A 285 -8.57 -13.06 14.12
C MET A 285 -9.95 -13.12 14.77
N ALA A 286 -10.30 -12.12 15.58
CA ALA A 286 -11.69 -11.91 15.93
C ALA A 286 -12.42 -11.66 14.61
N ALA A 287 -13.37 -12.53 14.25
CA ALA A 287 -14.26 -12.28 13.13
C ALA A 287 -14.81 -10.86 13.32
N SER A 288 -14.49 -9.97 12.38
CA SER A 288 -15.13 -8.67 12.29
C SER A 288 -16.62 -8.95 12.12
N GLY A 289 -17.35 -8.88 13.24
CA GLY A 289 -18.78 -9.12 13.24
C GLY A 289 -19.40 -8.20 12.21
N THR A 290 -20.02 -8.79 11.20
CA THR A 290 -21.16 -8.18 10.53
C THR A 290 -22.11 -7.77 11.63
N GLN A 291 -22.08 -6.48 12.02
CA GLN A 291 -23.12 -5.93 12.87
C GLN A 291 -24.42 -6.07 12.09
N ALA A 292 -25.24 -7.04 12.49
CA ALA A 292 -26.63 -7.09 12.12
C ALA A 292 -27.24 -5.74 12.52
N VAL A 293 -27.85 -5.08 11.55
CA VAL A 293 -28.55 -3.81 11.71
C VAL A 293 -29.74 -4.06 12.63
N SER A 294 -29.66 -3.62 13.88
CA SER A 294 -30.81 -3.57 14.79
C SER A 294 -31.79 -2.52 14.25
N ALA A 295 -33.04 -2.91 13.98
CA ALA A 295 -34.10 -1.98 13.59
C ALA A 295 -34.37 -0.92 14.68
N PRO A 296 -34.85 0.29 14.34
CA PRO A 296 -35.07 1.34 15.33
C PRO A 296 -36.32 1.04 16.17
N GLY A 297 -36.14 0.87 17.48
CA GLY A 297 -37.23 0.78 18.46
C GLY A 297 -37.81 2.16 18.81
N ALA A 298 -39.13 2.18 18.97
CA ALA A 298 -39.99 3.30 19.33
C ALA A 298 -39.65 3.96 20.70
N PRO A 299 -40.12 5.21 20.97
CA PRO A 299 -39.67 5.99 22.12
C PRO A 299 -40.30 5.52 23.45
N PRO A 300 -39.67 5.83 24.61
CA PRO A 300 -40.09 5.30 25.90
C PRO A 300 -41.30 6.07 26.47
N GLY A 301 -42.40 5.36 26.67
CA GLY A 301 -43.59 5.82 27.39
C GLY A 301 -43.71 5.13 28.75
N ALA A 302 -44.03 5.94 29.76
CA ALA A 302 -44.10 5.62 31.18
C ALA A 302 -44.97 4.40 31.57
N ALA A 303 -44.61 3.75 32.68
CA ALA A 303 -45.54 2.94 33.45
C ALA A 303 -45.28 3.08 34.96
N LEU A 304 -46.31 3.60 35.64
CA LEU A 304 -46.49 3.65 37.08
C LEU A 304 -47.10 2.32 37.59
N ALA A 305 -46.61 1.89 38.77
CA ALA A 305 -47.33 1.33 39.93
C ALA A 305 -48.18 0.03 39.89
N ASN A 306 -48.21 -0.58 41.09
CA ASN A 306 -49.04 -1.66 41.67
C ASN A 306 -48.50 -3.10 41.48
N VAL A 307 -48.00 -3.82 42.50
CA VAL A 307 -48.44 -4.15 43.88
C VAL A 307 -49.73 -5.00 43.94
N ALA A 308 -49.56 -6.29 44.24
CA ALA A 308 -50.42 -7.17 45.06
C ALA A 308 -49.74 -8.57 45.12
N THR A 309 -49.01 -8.96 46.17
CA THR A 309 -49.37 -9.49 47.50
C THR A 309 -49.69 -10.99 47.59
N SER A 310 -49.12 -11.58 48.66
CA SER A 310 -49.39 -12.85 49.36
C SER A 310 -48.56 -14.07 48.96
N ALA A 311 -48.09 -14.96 49.84
CA ALA A 311 -47.87 -15.02 51.30
C ALA A 311 -47.38 -16.47 51.62
N GLY A 312 -46.55 -16.67 52.66
CA GLY A 312 -46.29 -17.95 53.33
C GLY A 312 -44.88 -18.55 53.09
N ASP A 313 -43.85 -18.32 53.92
CA ASP A 313 -43.50 -18.96 55.22
C ASP A 313 -43.32 -20.51 55.18
N VAL A 314 -42.32 -21.21 55.78
CA VAL A 314 -41.09 -20.87 56.53
C VAL A 314 -40.35 -22.19 56.97
N ARG A 315 -39.04 -22.10 57.35
CA ARG A 315 -38.18 -23.02 58.21
C ARG A 315 -37.61 -24.34 57.62
N HIS A 316 -36.41 -24.88 57.97
CA HIS A 316 -35.18 -24.43 58.66
C HIS A 316 -34.05 -25.53 58.64
N ALA A 317 -32.85 -25.16 59.14
CA ALA A 317 -31.71 -25.96 59.68
C ALA A 317 -30.57 -26.40 58.71
N GLY A 318 -29.27 -26.33 59.04
CA GLY A 318 -28.51 -25.82 60.21
C GLY A 318 -27.05 -26.34 60.28
N ARG A 319 -26.23 -25.69 61.15
CA ARG A 319 -24.91 -26.07 61.78
C ARG A 319 -23.60 -25.74 61.00
N ASN A 320 -22.67 -24.91 61.49
CA ASN A 320 -21.77 -24.85 62.69
C ASN A 320 -20.52 -25.78 62.66
N ARG A 321 -19.30 -25.21 62.57
CA ARG A 321 -18.26 -25.20 63.65
C ARG A 321 -16.95 -24.48 63.25
N ALA A 322 -16.34 -23.84 64.24
CA ALA A 322 -15.03 -23.17 64.26
C ALA A 322 -14.05 -23.89 65.23
N VAL A 323 -12.86 -23.27 65.44
CA VAL A 323 -11.84 -23.36 66.54
C VAL A 323 -10.44 -23.60 65.93
N ALA A 324 -9.46 -22.69 65.91
CA ALA A 324 -8.75 -21.87 66.93
C ALA A 324 -7.55 -22.59 67.59
N GLY A 325 -6.38 -21.92 67.60
CA GLY A 325 -5.17 -22.30 68.33
C GLY A 325 -4.06 -21.24 68.18
N ALA A 326 -3.64 -20.65 69.30
CA ALA A 326 -2.67 -19.56 69.44
C ALA A 326 -1.43 -20.03 70.21
N ARG A 327 -0.27 -19.37 70.05
CA ARG A 327 0.57 -18.80 71.13
C ARG A 327 1.90 -18.19 70.65
N SER A 328 2.31 -17.17 71.40
CA SER A 328 3.41 -16.19 71.39
C SER A 328 4.73 -16.69 72.02
N VAL A 329 5.88 -16.03 71.72
CA VAL A 329 6.95 -15.64 72.70
C VAL A 329 7.79 -14.45 72.15
N ASP A 330 8.18 -13.55 73.07
CA ASP A 330 8.96 -12.30 72.98
C ASP A 330 10.46 -12.41 72.65
N GLY A 331 11.11 -11.27 72.35
CA GLY A 331 12.57 -11.10 72.39
C GLY A 331 13.06 -9.68 72.08
N THR A 332 13.58 -9.00 73.09
CA THR A 332 14.05 -7.60 73.20
C THR A 332 15.45 -7.30 72.61
N GLY A 333 15.75 -6.04 72.27
CA GLY A 333 17.14 -5.52 72.11
C GLY A 333 17.22 -4.02 71.76
N ALA A 334 17.87 -3.24 72.64
CA ALA A 334 17.96 -1.77 72.68
C ALA A 334 19.07 -1.15 71.77
N ALA A 335 18.88 0.08 71.26
CA ALA A 335 19.62 1.36 71.52
C ALA A 335 21.17 1.26 71.55
N GLY A 336 21.99 2.13 70.94
CA GLY A 336 21.85 3.35 70.14
C GLY A 336 23.27 3.98 70.00
N ASP A 337 23.53 4.86 69.02
CA ASP A 337 24.37 6.07 69.23
C ASP A 337 24.32 7.00 67.99
N SER A 338 24.31 8.29 68.31
CA SER A 338 24.54 9.49 67.50
C SER A 338 25.97 9.54 66.91
N THR A 339 26.27 10.17 65.78
CA THR A 339 26.39 11.63 65.59
C THR A 339 26.50 12.00 64.11
N LYS A 340 25.94 13.15 63.74
CA LYS A 340 26.00 13.83 62.43
C LYS A 340 27.35 14.53 62.20
N VAL A 341 27.90 14.46 60.98
CA VAL A 341 28.46 15.55 60.15
C VAL A 341 28.46 14.98 58.71
N GLY A 342 27.64 15.42 57.75
CA GLY A 342 27.79 16.67 57.01
C GLY A 342 28.66 16.41 55.77
N ASP A 343 28.06 16.11 54.61
CA ASP A 343 28.38 16.74 53.32
C ASP A 343 27.80 16.03 52.07
N VAL A 344 27.22 16.89 51.21
CA VAL A 344 26.99 16.81 49.75
C VAL A 344 25.84 15.93 49.20
N GLU A 345 24.73 16.61 48.89
CA GLU A 345 23.67 16.27 47.92
C GLU A 345 24.23 16.00 46.51
N GLY A 346 23.67 15.18 45.62
CA GLY A 346 22.46 14.37 45.63
C GLY A 346 22.46 13.52 44.36
N ALA A 347 22.31 12.20 44.51
CA ALA A 347 22.12 11.27 43.40
C ALA A 347 20.66 10.80 43.39
N GLY A 348 19.98 11.05 42.27
CA GLY A 348 18.62 10.59 42.02
C GLY A 348 18.54 9.07 41.98
N ARG A 349 17.54 8.52 42.66
CA ARG A 349 16.99 7.18 42.41
C ARG A 349 15.48 7.30 42.29
N VAL A 350 15.00 7.34 41.05
CA VAL A 350 13.58 7.13 40.73
C VAL A 350 13.35 5.63 40.64
N GLY A 351 12.40 5.14 41.45
CA GLY A 351 11.96 3.75 41.45
C GLY A 351 11.40 3.36 40.09
N VAL A 352 11.91 2.27 39.53
CA VAL A 352 11.36 1.64 38.33
C VAL A 352 10.14 0.83 38.76
N ALA A 353 8.96 1.43 38.60
CA ALA A 353 7.70 0.71 38.63
C ALA A 353 7.60 -0.17 37.37
N THR A 354 7.40 -1.46 37.60
CA THR A 354 7.14 -2.49 36.61
C THR A 354 5.84 -2.21 35.85
N ALA A 355 5.96 -1.65 34.64
CA ALA A 355 4.84 -1.52 33.73
C ALA A 355 4.54 -2.88 33.07
N ALA A 356 3.37 -3.43 33.41
CA ALA A 356 2.80 -4.62 32.81
C ALA A 356 2.77 -4.51 31.27
N ALA A 357 3.22 -5.57 30.61
CA ALA A 357 3.23 -5.73 29.16
C ALA A 357 1.82 -5.51 28.58
N LYS A 358 1.64 -4.44 27.81
CA LYS A 358 0.43 -4.20 27.02
C LYS A 358 0.42 -5.15 25.84
N SER A 359 -0.50 -6.11 25.87
CA SER A 359 -0.85 -7.03 24.80
C SER A 359 -1.20 -6.27 23.52
N ARG A 360 -0.35 -6.41 22.49
CA ARG A 360 -0.53 -5.83 21.15
C ARG A 360 -1.44 -6.76 20.32
N ARG A 361 -2.56 -6.24 19.82
CA ARG A 361 -3.41 -6.93 18.83
C ARG A 361 -2.76 -6.85 17.45
N ILE A 362 -2.75 -7.95 16.71
CA ILE A 362 -2.05 -8.13 15.43
C ILE A 362 -3.07 -8.43 14.32
N GLY A 363 -2.89 -7.77 13.17
CA GLY A 363 -3.63 -8.04 11.93
C GLY A 363 -3.85 -6.80 11.06
N ILE A 364 -2.82 -5.98 10.79
CA ILE A 364 -2.84 -4.87 9.82
C ILE A 364 -1.43 -4.72 9.23
N SER A 365 -1.33 -4.48 7.93
CA SER A 365 -0.10 -4.14 7.19
C SER A 365 0.84 -3.19 7.97
N LEU A 366 2.12 -3.54 8.10
CA LEU A 366 3.18 -2.73 8.73
C LEU A 366 3.87 -1.75 7.75
N ALA A 367 3.26 -1.43 6.61
CA ALA A 367 3.62 -0.22 5.86
C ALA A 367 2.65 0.90 6.27
N ALA A 368 3.11 1.71 7.24
CA ALA A 368 2.34 2.67 8.04
C ALA A 368 1.45 2.00 9.11
N ALA A 369 1.91 2.06 10.36
CA ALA A 369 0.98 1.98 11.49
C ALA A 369 -0.16 2.98 11.22
N ASP A 370 -1.40 2.52 11.25
CA ASP A 370 -2.55 3.42 11.24
C ASP A 370 -2.34 4.45 12.35
N PRO A 371 -2.22 5.76 12.04
CA PRO A 371 -2.20 6.78 13.06
C PRO A 371 -3.46 6.64 13.93
N PRO A 372 -3.43 7.09 15.19
CA PRO A 372 -4.62 7.08 16.02
C PRO A 372 -5.76 7.79 15.29
N VAL A 373 -6.91 7.12 15.23
CA VAL A 373 -8.18 7.71 14.80
C VAL A 373 -8.42 8.94 15.68
N LEU A 374 -8.47 10.12 15.08
CA LEU A 374 -9.02 11.31 15.75
C LEU A 374 -10.52 11.07 15.93
N ALA A 375 -10.89 10.38 17.01
CA ALA A 375 -12.28 10.22 17.41
C ALA A 375 -12.71 11.48 18.17
N ASN A 376 -12.99 12.56 17.45
CA ASN A 376 -13.76 13.67 18.01
C ASN A 376 -15.25 13.24 18.04
N PRO A 377 -15.96 13.30 19.18
CA PRO A 377 -17.39 12.96 19.29
C PRO A 377 -18.30 13.73 18.32
N ALA A 378 -17.86 14.89 17.80
CA ALA A 378 -18.56 15.63 16.74
C ALA A 378 -18.54 14.93 15.36
N LEU A 379 -17.72 13.88 15.17
CA LEU A 379 -17.50 13.13 13.92
C LEU A 379 -18.29 11.81 13.84
N ALA A 380 -19.33 11.65 14.67
CA ALA A 380 -20.01 10.37 14.87
C ALA A 380 -20.62 9.72 13.59
N GLY A 381 -20.81 10.49 12.51
CA GLY A 381 -21.42 10.03 11.25
C GLY A 381 -20.46 9.51 10.17
N ALA A 382 -19.15 9.78 10.24
CA ALA A 382 -18.19 9.48 9.17
C ALA A 382 -16.85 8.99 9.75
N ARG A 383 -16.84 7.77 10.32
CA ARG A 383 -15.60 7.16 10.85
C ARG A 383 -14.57 7.00 9.73
N THR A 384 -13.32 7.35 10.01
CA THR A 384 -12.22 7.17 9.07
C THR A 384 -12.11 5.72 8.63
N TRP A 385 -11.94 5.51 7.32
CA TRP A 385 -11.78 4.17 6.77
C TRP A 385 -10.45 3.56 7.19
N SER A 386 -10.44 2.22 7.26
CA SER A 386 -9.20 1.46 7.31
C SER A 386 -8.42 1.63 6.00
N THR A 387 -7.11 1.41 6.05
CA THR A 387 -6.26 1.41 4.85
C THR A 387 -6.76 0.42 3.79
N ASP A 388 -7.22 -0.76 4.20
CA ASP A 388 -7.78 -1.77 3.29
C ASP A 388 -9.06 -1.29 2.60
N THR A 389 -9.94 -0.59 3.33
CA THR A 389 -11.16 -0.02 2.75
C THR A 389 -10.81 1.12 1.79
N ALA A 390 -9.84 1.95 2.11
CA ALA A 390 -9.37 2.99 1.20
C ALA A 390 -8.78 2.40 -0.10
N TYR A 391 -7.90 1.41 0.00
CA TYR A 391 -7.40 0.68 -1.17
C TYR A 391 -8.53 0.02 -1.95
N ALA A 392 -9.56 -0.47 -1.25
CA ALA A 392 -10.69 -1.11 -1.90
C ALA A 392 -11.48 -0.19 -2.82
N HIS A 393 -11.42 1.11 -2.56
CA HIS A 393 -12.03 2.17 -3.33
C HIS A 393 -11.02 2.93 -4.21
N THR A 394 -9.78 2.44 -4.38
CA THR A 394 -8.74 3.17 -5.11
C THR A 394 -8.12 2.35 -6.24
N LEU A 395 -8.04 2.96 -7.42
CA LEU A 395 -7.19 2.49 -8.52
C LEU A 395 -5.85 3.23 -8.48
N VAL A 396 -4.74 2.49 -8.44
CA VAL A 396 -3.39 3.07 -8.38
C VAL A 396 -2.68 2.83 -9.71
N SER A 397 -2.32 3.88 -10.45
CA SER A 397 -1.53 3.75 -11.69
C SER A 397 -0.05 4.03 -11.46
N GLY A 398 0.81 3.23 -12.11
CA GLY A 398 2.25 3.45 -12.15
C GLY A 398 2.68 4.47 -13.21
N ASN A 399 3.99 4.71 -13.29
CA ASN A 399 4.61 5.65 -14.24
C ASN A 399 4.61 5.17 -15.70
N ASN A 400 3.95 4.05 -16.02
CA ASN A 400 3.74 3.57 -17.38
C ASN A 400 2.27 3.69 -17.80
N GLY A 401 1.41 4.27 -16.96
CA GLY A 401 -0.03 4.34 -17.18
C GLY A 401 -0.78 3.02 -16.90
N VAL A 402 -0.08 1.96 -16.51
CA VAL A 402 -0.68 0.66 -16.15
C VAL A 402 -1.05 0.67 -14.66
N LEU A 403 -2.13 -0.05 -14.30
CA LEU A 403 -2.47 -0.22 -12.88
C LEU A 403 -1.39 -1.03 -12.18
N ARG A 404 -0.93 -0.51 -11.04
CA ARG A 404 -0.15 -1.31 -10.11
C ARG A 404 -1.09 -2.01 -9.16
N SER A 405 -0.76 -3.25 -8.87
CA SER A 405 -1.49 -3.99 -7.86
C SER A 405 -1.16 -3.45 -6.48
N SER A 406 -2.19 -3.01 -5.75
CA SER A 406 -2.16 -2.82 -4.30
C SER A 406 -2.50 -4.12 -3.55
N ARG A 407 -2.69 -5.21 -4.29
CA ARG A 407 -3.21 -6.51 -3.86
C ARG A 407 -2.24 -7.61 -4.30
N PRO A 408 -1.51 -8.28 -3.39
CA PRO A 408 -0.57 -9.32 -3.80
C PRO A 408 -1.24 -10.52 -4.47
N ASP A 409 -2.54 -10.71 -4.25
CA ASP A 409 -3.38 -11.78 -4.78
C ASP A 409 -4.03 -11.46 -6.13
N ILE A 410 -3.63 -10.36 -6.78
CA ILE A 410 -4.07 -10.01 -8.13
C ILE A 410 -2.85 -9.63 -8.97
N GLY A 411 -2.60 -10.40 -10.04
CA GLY A 411 -1.46 -10.19 -10.92
C GLY A 411 -1.71 -9.31 -12.14
N ARG A 412 -2.96 -9.23 -12.65
CA ARG A 412 -3.30 -8.46 -13.86
C ARG A 412 -4.03 -7.15 -13.54
N ALA A 413 -3.66 -6.08 -14.24
CA ALA A 413 -4.33 -4.78 -14.17
C ALA A 413 -5.85 -4.85 -14.44
N ALA A 414 -6.26 -5.63 -15.44
CA ALA A 414 -7.68 -5.81 -15.79
C ALA A 414 -8.48 -6.45 -14.64
N ASP A 415 -7.86 -7.36 -13.88
CA ASP A 415 -8.51 -8.01 -12.74
C ASP A 415 -8.70 -7.05 -11.57
N LEU A 416 -7.78 -6.10 -11.35
CA LEU A 416 -7.95 -5.05 -10.35
C LEU A 416 -9.18 -4.19 -10.63
N VAL A 417 -9.37 -3.79 -11.89
CA VAL A 417 -10.58 -3.05 -12.29
C VAL A 417 -11.82 -3.92 -12.16
N ALA A 418 -11.75 -5.20 -12.57
CA ALA A 418 -12.87 -6.12 -12.42
C ALA A 418 -13.31 -6.25 -10.96
N VAL A 419 -12.37 -6.32 -10.01
CA VAL A 419 -12.67 -6.36 -8.57
C VAL A 419 -13.22 -5.02 -8.08
N ALA A 420 -12.52 -3.91 -8.35
CA ALA A 420 -12.90 -2.59 -7.81
C ALA A 420 -14.24 -2.08 -8.39
N VAL A 421 -14.47 -2.32 -9.68
CA VAL A 421 -15.62 -1.80 -10.43
C VAL A 421 -16.68 -2.87 -10.62
N GLY A 422 -16.36 -4.00 -11.25
CA GLY A 422 -17.34 -5.05 -11.56
C GLY A 422 -17.92 -5.72 -10.31
N GLU A 423 -17.06 -6.20 -9.42
CA GLU A 423 -17.48 -6.93 -8.23
C GLU A 423 -18.00 -5.99 -7.14
N ARG A 424 -17.19 -5.01 -6.71
CA ARG A 424 -17.52 -4.17 -5.55
C ARG A 424 -18.57 -3.12 -5.85
N LEU A 425 -18.32 -2.25 -6.84
CA LEU A 425 -19.32 -1.26 -7.24
C LEU A 425 -20.57 -1.96 -7.79
N GLY A 426 -20.43 -3.02 -8.59
CA GLY A 426 -21.57 -3.84 -9.03
C GLY A 426 -22.37 -4.45 -7.87
N ALA A 427 -21.71 -5.00 -6.85
CA ALA A 427 -22.39 -5.51 -5.66
C ALA A 427 -23.12 -4.39 -4.90
N TRP A 428 -22.49 -3.22 -4.75
CA TRP A 428 -23.13 -2.05 -4.14
C TRP A 428 -24.40 -1.62 -4.89
N LEU A 429 -24.35 -1.58 -6.23
CA LEU A 429 -25.51 -1.29 -7.07
C LEU A 429 -26.67 -2.28 -6.83
N ARG A 430 -26.35 -3.57 -6.68
CA ARG A 430 -27.33 -4.63 -6.37
C ARG A 430 -27.83 -4.60 -4.93
N SER A 431 -27.03 -4.11 -3.98
CA SER A 431 -27.29 -4.22 -2.53
C SER A 431 -28.42 -3.33 -1.98
N GLY A 432 -29.13 -2.54 -2.81
CA GLY A 432 -30.14 -1.58 -2.33
C GLY A 432 -29.54 -0.35 -1.60
N SER A 433 -28.37 -0.47 -0.97
CA SER A 433 -27.60 0.57 -0.28
C SER A 433 -27.32 1.80 -1.16
N GLY A 434 -27.79 3.00 -0.80
CA GLY A 434 -27.50 4.25 -1.54
C GLY A 434 -28.58 4.71 -2.53
N ALA A 435 -29.82 4.23 -2.41
CA ALA A 435 -30.95 4.92 -3.03
C ALA A 435 -31.27 6.17 -2.20
N ASN A 436 -30.81 7.34 -2.64
CA ASN A 436 -31.13 8.59 -1.96
C ASN A 436 -32.58 8.99 -2.23
N GLY A 437 -33.39 8.94 -1.17
CA GLY A 437 -34.81 9.30 -1.15
C GLY A 437 -35.63 8.26 -0.37
N SER A 438 -36.49 8.71 0.53
CA SER A 438 -37.45 7.90 1.30
C SER A 438 -38.57 7.30 0.42
N GLY A 439 -38.21 6.73 -0.73
CA GLY A 439 -39.10 6.22 -1.76
C GLY A 439 -38.29 5.49 -2.82
N SER A 440 -38.82 4.37 -3.31
CA SER A 440 -38.20 3.38 -4.20
C SER A 440 -37.83 3.87 -5.62
N GLY A 441 -37.13 5.00 -5.78
CA GLY A 441 -36.85 5.60 -7.09
C GLY A 441 -35.56 6.45 -7.26
N GLY A 442 -34.66 6.53 -6.27
CA GLY A 442 -33.43 7.34 -6.38
C GLY A 442 -32.35 6.72 -7.27
N ARG A 443 -31.82 7.48 -8.24
CA ARG A 443 -30.69 7.05 -9.11
C ARG A 443 -29.39 6.90 -8.31
N LYS A 444 -28.70 5.78 -8.50
CA LYS A 444 -27.39 5.47 -7.91
C LYS A 444 -26.30 6.36 -8.51
N LYS A 445 -25.36 6.78 -7.68
CA LYS A 445 -24.32 7.76 -8.03
C LYS A 445 -22.94 7.22 -7.70
N VAL A 446 -22.05 7.24 -8.68
CA VAL A 446 -20.61 6.98 -8.47
C VAL A 446 -19.85 8.26 -8.75
N VAL A 447 -18.90 8.60 -7.88
CA VAL A 447 -17.94 9.68 -8.12
C VAL A 447 -16.56 9.09 -8.37
N ILE A 448 -15.95 9.43 -9.49
CA ILE A 448 -14.56 9.11 -9.80
C ILE A 448 -13.72 10.32 -9.41
N TYR A 449 -12.92 10.17 -8.35
CA TYR A 449 -12.15 11.26 -7.77
C TYR A 449 -10.67 11.11 -8.10
N ALA A 450 -10.08 12.09 -8.80
CA ALA A 450 -8.66 12.11 -9.14
C ALA A 450 -7.93 13.21 -8.35
N HIS A 451 -7.02 12.82 -7.46
CA HIS A 451 -6.23 13.76 -6.66
C HIS A 451 -5.15 14.47 -7.49
N GLY A 452 -4.58 15.54 -6.92
CA GLY A 452 -3.41 16.21 -7.50
C GLY A 452 -2.19 15.29 -7.60
N GLY A 453 -1.32 15.56 -8.57
CA GLY A 453 -0.16 14.70 -8.90
C GLY A 453 0.93 14.64 -7.82
N LEU A 454 1.09 15.66 -7.00
CA LEU A 454 2.17 15.77 -6.00
C LEU A 454 1.89 15.03 -4.68
N ASN A 455 1.45 13.77 -4.75
CA ASN A 455 1.19 12.99 -3.55
C ASN A 455 1.91 11.64 -3.61
N THR A 456 2.54 11.25 -2.50
CA THR A 456 2.90 9.84 -2.30
C THR A 456 1.61 9.02 -2.30
N GLU A 457 1.69 7.73 -2.64
CA GLU A 457 0.54 6.83 -2.50
C GLU A 457 0.01 6.81 -1.06
N SER A 458 0.92 6.82 -0.07
CA SER A 458 0.58 6.85 1.35
C SER A 458 -0.14 8.14 1.77
N ALA A 459 0.24 9.30 1.25
CA ALA A 459 -0.43 10.58 1.52
C ALA A 459 -1.81 10.60 0.86
N SER A 460 -1.91 10.09 -0.37
CA SER A 460 -3.20 9.94 -1.07
C SER A 460 -4.15 9.05 -0.28
N LEU A 461 -3.68 7.91 0.23
CA LEU A 461 -4.52 7.00 1.02
C LEU A 461 -4.95 7.59 2.36
N ARG A 462 -4.08 8.34 3.07
CA ARG A 462 -4.48 9.04 4.30
C ARG A 462 -5.64 9.99 4.05
N ARG A 463 -5.58 10.75 2.96
CA ARG A 463 -6.67 11.62 2.50
C ARG A 463 -7.95 10.84 2.20
N ILE A 464 -7.84 9.79 1.40
CA ILE A 464 -8.97 8.94 0.99
C ILE A 464 -9.67 8.33 2.20
N ARG A 465 -8.92 7.93 3.23
CA ARG A 465 -9.48 7.38 4.47
C ARG A 465 -10.39 8.34 5.21
N VAL A 466 -10.15 9.64 5.12
CA VAL A 466 -10.97 10.68 5.75
C VAL A 466 -12.07 11.18 4.81
N MET A 467 -11.77 11.33 3.52
CA MET A 467 -12.70 11.85 2.51
C MET A 467 -13.79 10.85 2.09
N GLY A 468 -13.42 9.59 1.85
CA GLY A 468 -14.31 8.52 1.36
C GLY A 468 -15.58 8.30 2.21
N PRO A 469 -15.48 8.25 3.56
CA PRO A 469 -16.65 8.12 4.44
C PRO A 469 -17.77 9.12 4.17
N TYR A 470 -17.45 10.39 3.86
CA TYR A 470 -18.48 11.42 3.63
C TYR A 470 -19.27 11.20 2.34
N PHE A 471 -18.64 10.71 1.27
CA PHE A 471 -19.36 10.31 0.05
C PHE A 471 -20.28 9.12 0.35
N ALA A 472 -19.75 8.08 0.99
CA ALA A 472 -20.50 6.87 1.30
C ALA A 472 -21.69 7.13 2.23
N ALA A 473 -21.51 7.97 3.25
CA ALA A 473 -22.56 8.36 4.18
C ALA A 473 -23.70 9.16 3.51
N ASN A 474 -23.39 9.87 2.42
CA ASN A 474 -24.39 10.57 1.60
C ASN A 474 -24.89 9.71 0.41
N GLY A 475 -24.69 8.39 0.44
CA GLY A 475 -25.23 7.47 -0.57
C GLY A 475 -24.54 7.53 -1.94
N ILE A 476 -23.32 8.08 -2.00
CA ILE A 476 -22.49 8.15 -3.21
C ILE A 476 -21.38 7.11 -3.08
N TYR A 477 -21.14 6.31 -4.11
CA TYR A 477 -19.99 5.41 -4.13
C TYR A 477 -18.74 6.17 -4.62
N PRO A 478 -17.70 6.35 -3.79
CA PRO A 478 -16.47 6.98 -4.25
C PRO A 478 -15.52 5.94 -4.87
N LEU A 479 -14.97 6.23 -6.03
CA LEU A 479 -13.87 5.50 -6.65
C LEU A 479 -12.72 6.49 -6.88
N PHE A 480 -11.64 6.31 -6.15
CA PHE A 480 -10.47 7.17 -6.23
C PHE A 480 -9.51 6.68 -7.30
N TYR A 481 -8.85 7.62 -7.98
CA TYR A 481 -7.75 7.38 -8.88
C TYR A 481 -6.51 8.07 -8.31
N THR A 482 -5.52 7.26 -7.91
CA THR A 482 -4.23 7.71 -7.42
C THR A 482 -3.17 7.36 -8.45
N TRP A 483 -2.28 8.29 -8.74
CA TRP A 483 -1.15 8.05 -9.63
C TRP A 483 0.12 8.53 -8.98
N ARG A 484 1.20 7.77 -9.12
CA ARG A 484 2.46 8.13 -8.49
C ARG A 484 3.24 9.06 -9.44
N THR A 485 3.68 10.21 -8.94
CA THR A 485 4.69 11.03 -9.64
C THR A 485 5.99 10.91 -8.88
N GLY A 486 6.69 9.79 -9.03
CA GLY A 486 7.91 9.47 -8.25
C GLY A 486 9.07 10.47 -8.37
N VAL A 487 8.96 11.49 -9.23
CA VAL A 487 10.04 12.44 -9.53
C VAL A 487 9.84 13.80 -8.86
N LEU A 488 8.60 14.22 -8.61
CA LEU A 488 8.34 15.55 -8.05
C LEU A 488 8.50 15.60 -6.52
N GLU A 489 8.62 14.45 -5.85
CA GLU A 489 9.04 14.37 -4.43
C GLU A 489 10.49 14.87 -4.25
N THR A 490 11.34 14.71 -5.27
CA THR A 490 12.72 15.22 -5.31
C THR A 490 12.79 16.69 -5.70
N LEU A 491 11.71 17.28 -6.23
CA LEU A 491 11.65 18.68 -6.63
C LEU A 491 11.88 19.62 -5.45
N GLY A 492 11.33 19.31 -4.27
CA GLY A 492 11.58 20.08 -3.05
C GLY A 492 13.08 20.13 -2.76
N GLY A 493 13.74 18.97 -2.71
CA GLY A 493 15.18 18.86 -2.53
C GLY A 493 15.98 19.60 -3.61
N LEU A 494 15.66 19.38 -4.89
CA LEU A 494 16.35 20.03 -6.02
C LEU A 494 16.19 21.56 -6.01
N LEU A 495 15.00 22.07 -5.67
CA LEU A 495 14.77 23.51 -5.52
C LEU A 495 15.49 24.08 -4.30
N TYR A 496 15.61 23.32 -3.20
CA TYR A 496 16.38 23.72 -2.01
C TYR A 496 17.89 23.71 -2.27
N ASP A 497 18.42 22.69 -2.95
CA ASP A 497 19.84 22.58 -3.31
C ASP A 497 20.26 23.72 -4.26
N ALA A 498 19.38 24.08 -5.20
CA ALA A 498 19.57 25.23 -6.09
C ALA A 498 19.59 26.59 -5.37
N VAL A 499 19.12 26.68 -4.13
CA VAL A 499 19.25 27.89 -3.28
C VAL A 499 20.58 27.90 -2.54
N GLY A 500 21.19 26.74 -2.28
CA GLY A 500 22.49 26.62 -1.60
C GLY A 500 23.69 27.04 -2.44
N ASP A 501 23.63 26.87 -3.77
CA ASP A 501 24.75 27.11 -4.70
C ASP A 501 24.83 28.52 -5.30
N VAL A 502 23.94 29.46 -4.92
CA VAL A 502 23.85 30.75 -5.61
C VAL A 502 24.45 31.88 -4.77
N ALA A 503 25.66 32.31 -5.14
CA ALA A 503 26.15 33.64 -4.84
C ALA A 503 25.32 34.67 -5.63
N ALA A 504 24.52 35.48 -4.93
CA ALA A 504 23.61 36.45 -5.54
C ALA A 504 24.37 37.56 -6.31
N PRO A 505 24.13 37.76 -7.62
CA PRO A 505 24.47 39.01 -8.28
C PRO A 505 23.26 39.95 -8.22
N ALA A 506 23.47 41.13 -7.64
CA ALA A 506 22.55 42.25 -7.75
C ALA A 506 22.43 42.67 -9.22
N LEU A 507 21.21 42.66 -9.76
CA LEU A 507 20.89 43.19 -11.09
C LEU A 507 19.71 44.16 -11.01
N ALA A 508 19.87 45.25 -11.75
CA ALA A 508 19.12 46.50 -11.65
C ALA A 508 17.58 46.33 -11.75
N GLY A 509 16.87 46.87 -10.76
CA GLY A 509 15.45 47.22 -10.85
C GLY A 509 14.43 46.16 -10.43
N ARG A 510 14.83 44.96 -9.99
CA ARG A 510 13.91 43.92 -9.47
C ARG A 510 14.09 43.72 -7.97
N THR A 511 12.99 43.43 -7.26
CA THR A 511 13.07 43.04 -5.85
C THR A 511 13.81 41.70 -5.71
N PHE A 512 14.49 41.48 -4.58
CA PHE A 512 15.23 40.25 -4.32
C PHE A 512 14.37 38.98 -4.50
N SER A 513 13.08 39.06 -4.14
CA SER A 513 12.13 37.95 -4.29
C SER A 513 11.83 37.63 -5.76
N ASP A 514 11.64 38.64 -6.61
CA ASP A 514 11.33 38.43 -8.04
C ASP A 514 12.54 37.91 -8.83
N ALA A 515 13.75 38.34 -8.46
CA ALA A 515 14.98 37.81 -9.03
C ALA A 515 15.20 36.34 -8.63
N LYS A 516 14.94 36.00 -7.36
CA LYS A 516 14.97 34.62 -6.85
C LYS A 516 13.95 33.73 -7.57
N ASP A 517 12.70 34.18 -7.69
CA ASP A 517 11.65 33.43 -8.39
C ASP A 517 12.01 33.23 -9.88
N GLY A 518 12.57 34.24 -10.56
CA GLY A 518 13.02 34.10 -11.95
C GLY A 518 14.17 33.08 -12.13
N LEU A 519 15.09 33.00 -11.16
CA LEU A 519 16.15 31.99 -11.15
C LEU A 519 15.58 30.59 -10.87
N LEU A 520 14.68 30.47 -9.88
CA LEU A 520 13.99 29.21 -9.57
C LEU A 520 13.15 28.72 -10.75
N GLU A 521 12.46 29.60 -11.48
CA GLU A 521 11.75 29.26 -12.72
C GLU A 521 12.72 28.72 -13.80
N THR A 522 13.92 29.29 -13.89
CA THR A 522 14.95 28.87 -14.85
C THR A 522 15.53 27.51 -14.49
N VAL A 523 15.74 27.23 -13.20
CA VAL A 523 16.18 25.91 -12.71
C VAL A 523 15.03 24.89 -12.79
N ALA A 524 13.79 25.30 -12.55
CA ALA A 524 12.59 24.48 -12.71
C ALA A 524 12.43 23.95 -14.14
N HIS A 525 12.93 24.66 -15.16
CA HIS A 525 13.00 24.14 -16.53
C HIS A 525 13.86 22.88 -16.67
N GLN A 526 14.80 22.62 -15.75
CA GLN A 526 15.58 21.38 -15.69
C GLN A 526 14.75 20.20 -15.17
N VAL A 527 13.59 20.46 -14.55
CA VAL A 527 12.65 19.46 -14.02
C VAL A 527 11.41 19.30 -14.91
N ARG A 528 11.37 19.96 -16.09
CA ARG A 528 10.29 19.81 -17.09
C ARG A 528 10.03 18.36 -17.50
N TRP A 529 11.06 17.53 -17.49
CA TRP A 529 10.95 16.13 -17.91
C TRP A 529 10.02 15.35 -16.98
N ALA A 530 10.04 15.66 -15.68
CA ALA A 530 9.17 15.05 -14.67
C ALA A 530 7.70 15.40 -14.90
N TRP A 531 7.44 16.66 -15.27
CA TRP A 531 6.11 17.14 -15.59
C TRP A 531 5.58 16.53 -16.89
N ARG A 532 6.43 16.46 -17.94
CA ARG A 532 6.10 15.74 -19.18
C ARG A 532 5.81 14.27 -18.92
N GLU A 533 6.63 13.61 -18.12
CA GLU A 533 6.40 12.21 -17.73
C GLU A 533 5.02 12.05 -17.08
N MET A 534 4.61 12.94 -16.18
CA MET A 534 3.27 12.90 -15.59
C MET A 534 2.15 13.04 -16.63
N GLN A 535 2.29 13.95 -17.60
CA GLN A 535 1.32 14.09 -18.69
C GLN A 535 1.29 12.85 -19.58
N ASP A 536 2.46 12.32 -19.95
CA ASP A 536 2.61 11.12 -20.75
C ASP A 536 2.02 9.90 -20.04
N ASN A 537 2.15 9.81 -18.71
CA ASN A 537 1.57 8.74 -17.91
C ASN A 537 0.05 8.78 -17.93
N ALA A 538 -0.54 9.98 -17.87
CA ALA A 538 -1.99 10.18 -18.05
C ALA A 538 -2.44 9.68 -19.43
N ALA A 539 -1.70 10.05 -20.47
CA ALA A 539 -2.01 9.67 -21.85
C ALA A 539 -1.86 8.17 -22.08
N ARG A 540 -0.77 7.56 -21.59
CA ARG A 540 -0.54 6.10 -21.63
C ARG A 540 -1.62 5.34 -20.88
N ALA A 541 -2.11 5.87 -19.76
CA ALA A 541 -3.20 5.24 -19.02
C ALA A 541 -4.50 5.14 -19.84
N ALA A 542 -4.69 5.98 -20.85
CA ALA A 542 -5.83 5.93 -21.75
C ALA A 542 -5.60 5.08 -23.02
N GLN A 543 -4.40 4.54 -23.23
CA GLN A 543 -4.11 3.59 -24.31
C GLN A 543 -4.62 2.19 -23.94
N ASP A 544 -4.66 1.30 -24.93
CA ASP A 544 -5.11 -0.09 -24.74
C ASP A 544 -4.32 -0.80 -23.63
N GLY A 545 -5.05 -1.41 -22.69
CA GLY A 545 -4.46 -2.03 -21.50
C GLY A 545 -4.07 -1.05 -20.38
N GLY A 546 -4.11 0.26 -20.63
CA GLY A 546 -3.89 1.31 -19.65
C GLY A 546 -5.02 1.41 -18.60
N ALA A 547 -4.70 2.00 -17.45
CA ALA A 547 -5.59 2.09 -16.30
C ALA A 547 -6.95 2.76 -16.60
N LEU A 548 -6.94 3.87 -17.35
CA LEU A 548 -8.15 4.60 -17.74
C LEU A 548 -8.93 3.89 -18.84
N ALA A 549 -8.26 3.23 -19.79
CA ALA A 549 -8.93 2.42 -20.81
C ALA A 549 -9.70 1.25 -20.16
N LEU A 550 -9.06 0.56 -19.22
CA LEU A 550 -9.70 -0.53 -18.45
C LEU A 550 -10.85 -0.01 -17.58
N LEU A 551 -10.68 1.12 -16.91
CA LEU A 551 -11.73 1.78 -16.13
C LEU A 551 -12.93 2.16 -17.02
N ALA A 552 -12.69 2.84 -18.14
CA ALA A 552 -13.75 3.24 -19.08
C ALA A 552 -14.52 2.02 -19.59
N ALA A 553 -13.82 0.96 -20.01
CA ALA A 553 -14.45 -0.28 -20.44
C ALA A 553 -15.32 -0.93 -19.35
N ALA A 554 -14.87 -0.90 -18.09
CA ALA A 554 -15.65 -1.41 -16.97
C ALA A 554 -16.89 -0.55 -16.65
N LEU A 555 -16.76 0.77 -16.74
CA LEU A 555 -17.89 1.70 -16.57
C LEU A 555 -18.94 1.55 -17.67
N VAL A 556 -18.51 1.34 -18.92
CA VAL A 556 -19.43 1.05 -20.05
C VAL A 556 -20.26 -0.20 -19.76
N ARG A 557 -19.62 -1.30 -19.34
CA ARG A 557 -20.33 -2.54 -18.99
C ARG A 557 -21.33 -2.31 -17.86
N LEU A 558 -20.89 -1.68 -16.77
CA LEU A 558 -21.78 -1.38 -15.64
C LEU A 558 -22.96 -0.48 -16.03
N TRP A 559 -22.73 0.52 -16.88
CA TRP A 559 -23.80 1.42 -17.32
C TRP A 559 -24.79 0.70 -18.25
N GLN A 560 -24.34 -0.24 -19.08
CA GLN A 560 -25.24 -1.09 -19.88
C GLN A 560 -26.12 -1.98 -18.99
N GLU A 561 -25.57 -2.51 -17.89
CA GLU A 561 -26.31 -3.31 -16.90
C GLU A 561 -27.23 -2.44 -16.01
N HIS A 562 -26.81 -1.21 -15.72
CA HIS A 562 -27.51 -0.26 -14.86
C HIS A 562 -27.62 1.13 -15.52
N PRO A 563 -28.50 1.33 -16.52
CA PRO A 563 -28.57 2.58 -17.29
C PRO A 563 -28.95 3.83 -16.47
N ALA A 564 -29.51 3.63 -15.28
CA ALA A 564 -29.86 4.69 -14.33
C ALA A 564 -28.66 5.16 -13.47
N LEU A 565 -27.48 4.53 -13.60
CA LEU A 565 -26.26 4.92 -12.89
C LEU A 565 -25.77 6.28 -13.40
N GLU A 566 -25.59 7.21 -12.47
CA GLU A 566 -24.96 8.51 -12.76
C GLU A 566 -23.47 8.46 -12.42
N ILE A 567 -22.63 8.75 -13.42
CA ILE A 567 -21.17 8.82 -13.30
C ILE A 567 -20.75 10.28 -13.16
N HIS A 568 -20.10 10.62 -12.06
CA HIS A 568 -19.63 11.96 -11.76
C HIS A 568 -18.10 11.99 -11.70
N LEU A 569 -17.47 13.04 -12.24
CA LEU A 569 -16.02 13.21 -12.19
C LEU A 569 -15.67 14.41 -11.29
N ALA A 570 -14.73 14.21 -10.37
CA ALA A 570 -14.18 15.27 -9.51
C ALA A 570 -12.66 15.21 -9.53
N GLY A 571 -11.97 16.29 -9.85
CA GLY A 571 -10.52 16.27 -9.97
C GLY A 571 -9.83 17.53 -9.47
N HIS A 572 -8.71 17.36 -8.80
CA HIS A 572 -7.89 18.46 -8.31
C HIS A 572 -6.56 18.55 -9.09
N SER A 573 -6.15 19.76 -9.46
CA SER A 573 -4.82 20.04 -10.02
C SER A 573 -4.55 19.17 -11.25
N ALA A 574 -3.50 18.34 -11.23
CA ALA A 574 -3.15 17.42 -12.31
C ALA A 574 -4.18 16.30 -12.55
N GLY A 575 -5.13 16.07 -11.62
CA GLY A 575 -6.28 15.20 -11.84
C GLY A 575 -7.14 15.63 -13.04
N ALA A 576 -6.98 16.85 -13.54
CA ALA A 576 -7.53 17.29 -14.82
C ALA A 576 -7.05 16.45 -16.02
N PHE A 577 -5.80 15.96 -16.03
CA PHE A 577 -5.32 15.12 -17.13
C PHE A 577 -6.00 13.75 -17.11
N VAL A 578 -6.17 13.15 -15.92
CA VAL A 578 -6.91 11.90 -15.71
C VAL A 578 -8.33 12.02 -16.28
N HIS A 579 -9.08 13.04 -15.83
CA HIS A 579 -10.46 13.23 -16.28
C HIS A 579 -10.56 13.66 -17.74
N GLY A 580 -9.60 14.44 -18.24
CA GLY A 580 -9.58 14.84 -19.63
C GLY A 580 -9.47 13.63 -20.56
N HIS A 581 -8.54 12.72 -20.29
CA HIS A 581 -8.39 11.49 -21.07
C HIS A 581 -9.54 10.50 -20.84
N LEU A 582 -10.04 10.37 -19.61
CA LEU A 582 -11.22 9.55 -19.35
C LEU A 582 -12.45 10.06 -20.12
N LEU A 583 -12.64 11.37 -20.24
CA LEU A 583 -13.72 11.96 -21.04
C LEU A 583 -13.56 11.71 -22.55
N GLU A 584 -12.32 11.67 -23.07
CA GLU A 584 -12.06 11.27 -24.46
C GLU A 584 -12.53 9.83 -24.70
N LEU A 585 -12.25 8.92 -23.77
CA LEU A 585 -12.72 7.53 -23.80
C LEU A 585 -14.24 7.42 -23.66
N CYS A 586 -14.85 8.15 -22.71
CA CYS A 586 -16.31 8.19 -22.54
C CYS A 586 -17.00 8.70 -23.81
N ARG A 587 -16.45 9.73 -24.46
CA ARG A 587 -16.97 10.26 -25.73
C ARG A 587 -16.88 9.22 -26.85
N ALA A 588 -15.75 8.53 -26.97
CA ALA A 588 -15.59 7.46 -27.96
C ALA A 588 -16.58 6.30 -27.73
N ALA A 589 -16.83 5.95 -26.46
CA ALA A 589 -17.75 4.88 -26.07
C ALA A 589 -19.23 5.32 -25.96
N ARG A 590 -19.54 6.61 -26.18
CA ARG A 590 -20.87 7.22 -25.94
C ARG A 590 -21.40 6.98 -24.52
N LEU A 591 -20.51 6.91 -23.54
CA LEU A 591 -20.85 6.79 -22.11
C LEU A 591 -21.20 8.18 -21.55
N PRO A 592 -22.44 8.43 -21.10
CA PRO A 592 -22.80 9.72 -20.51
C PRO A 592 -22.11 9.94 -19.15
N VAL A 593 -21.66 11.16 -18.92
CA VAL A 593 -21.11 11.62 -17.64
C VAL A 593 -22.04 12.68 -17.06
N ALA A 594 -22.58 12.42 -15.87
CA ALA A 594 -23.62 13.24 -15.26
C ALA A 594 -23.11 14.62 -14.82
N SER A 595 -21.85 14.72 -14.39
CA SER A 595 -21.23 16.02 -14.09
C SER A 595 -19.71 15.96 -14.01
N VAL A 596 -19.06 17.12 -14.17
CA VAL A 596 -17.63 17.30 -13.95
C VAL A 596 -17.40 18.48 -13.00
N THR A 597 -16.61 18.26 -11.96
CA THR A 597 -16.11 19.32 -11.06
C THR A 597 -14.58 19.31 -11.05
N LEU A 598 -13.95 20.44 -11.36
CA LEU A 598 -12.48 20.56 -11.32
C LEU A 598 -12.06 21.64 -10.31
N TYR A 599 -11.06 21.33 -9.51
CA TYR A 599 -10.42 22.26 -8.58
C TYR A 599 -9.04 22.62 -9.11
N ALA A 600 -8.79 23.91 -9.33
CA ALA A 600 -7.54 24.47 -9.82
C ALA A 600 -6.85 23.61 -10.90
N PRO A 601 -7.52 23.28 -12.02
CA PRO A 601 -7.01 22.33 -13.01
C PRO A 601 -5.66 22.76 -13.60
N ALA A 602 -4.63 21.94 -13.37
CA ALA A 602 -3.25 22.22 -13.75
C ALA A 602 -2.93 21.84 -15.21
N CYS A 603 -3.87 22.05 -16.12
CA CYS A 603 -3.74 21.69 -17.53
C CYS A 603 -3.74 22.93 -18.43
N SER A 604 -3.07 22.84 -19.57
CA SER A 604 -3.04 23.93 -20.56
C SER A 604 -4.41 24.16 -21.18
N LEU A 605 -4.67 25.37 -21.66
CA LEU A 605 -5.93 25.70 -22.36
C LEU A 605 -6.14 24.84 -23.61
N ALA A 606 -5.05 24.44 -24.28
CA ALA A 606 -5.11 23.52 -25.42
C ALA A 606 -5.66 22.15 -25.02
N PHE A 607 -5.16 21.59 -23.91
CA PHE A 607 -5.68 20.35 -23.34
C PHE A 607 -7.14 20.50 -22.88
N ALA A 608 -7.46 21.58 -22.15
CA ALA A 608 -8.82 21.83 -21.67
C ALA A 608 -9.83 21.95 -22.82
N ARG A 609 -9.45 22.59 -23.94
CA ARG A 609 -10.28 22.66 -25.15
C ARG A 609 -10.49 21.29 -25.78
N ARG A 610 -9.41 20.51 -25.92
CA ARG A 610 -9.45 19.17 -26.54
C ARG A 610 -10.34 18.20 -25.76
N CYS A 611 -10.27 18.25 -24.43
CA CYS A 611 -10.93 17.27 -23.57
C CYS A 611 -12.28 17.79 -23.05
N PHE A 612 -12.28 18.88 -22.28
CA PHE A 612 -13.47 19.33 -21.54
C PHE A 612 -14.47 20.07 -22.43
N VAL A 613 -14.01 21.05 -23.20
CA VAL A 613 -14.88 21.82 -24.11
C VAL A 613 -15.50 20.87 -25.15
N ALA A 614 -14.68 19.97 -25.71
CA ALA A 614 -15.16 18.98 -26.67
C ALA A 614 -16.18 18.01 -26.06
N ALA A 615 -15.98 17.54 -24.82
CA ALA A 615 -16.93 16.65 -24.15
C ALA A 615 -18.29 17.33 -23.89
N VAL A 616 -18.29 18.58 -23.42
CA VAL A 616 -19.52 19.37 -23.22
C VAL A 616 -20.21 19.65 -24.55
N THR A 617 -19.44 20.04 -25.58
CA THR A 617 -19.97 20.33 -26.92
C THR A 617 -20.58 19.09 -27.58
N ALA A 618 -19.99 17.91 -27.35
CA ALA A 618 -20.48 16.63 -27.84
C ALA A 618 -21.67 16.08 -27.02
N GLY A 619 -22.11 16.77 -25.96
CA GLY A 619 -23.21 16.32 -25.10
C GLY A 619 -22.86 15.15 -24.18
N VAL A 620 -21.57 14.82 -24.01
CA VAL A 620 -21.11 13.77 -23.07
C VAL A 620 -21.32 14.21 -21.63
N VAL A 621 -21.13 15.51 -21.37
CA VAL A 621 -21.36 16.17 -20.08
C VAL A 621 -22.36 17.31 -20.30
N PRO A 622 -23.44 17.41 -19.49
CA PRO A 622 -24.35 18.55 -19.56
C PRO A 622 -23.63 19.87 -19.27
N ARG A 623 -23.93 20.91 -20.06
CA ARG A 623 -23.26 22.22 -19.96
C ARG A 623 -23.49 22.90 -18.60
N ASP A 624 -24.67 22.71 -18.01
CA ASP A 624 -25.06 23.20 -16.68
C ASP A 624 -24.48 22.37 -15.52
N ARG A 625 -23.75 21.29 -15.83
CA ARG A 625 -23.12 20.37 -14.86
C ARG A 625 -21.61 20.28 -15.01
N PHE A 626 -20.98 21.35 -15.50
CA PHE A 626 -19.54 21.54 -15.54
C PHE A 626 -19.14 22.70 -14.63
N TRP A 627 -18.36 22.42 -13.58
CA TRP A 627 -18.02 23.41 -12.55
C TRP A 627 -16.52 23.50 -12.27
N LEU A 628 -16.08 24.71 -11.95
CA LEU A 628 -14.70 25.06 -11.66
C LEU A 628 -14.60 25.73 -10.29
N HIS A 629 -13.56 25.38 -9.54
CA HIS A 629 -13.14 26.10 -8.33
C HIS A 629 -11.70 26.55 -8.50
N LEU A 630 -11.46 27.85 -8.48
CA LEU A 630 -10.16 28.46 -8.68
C LEU A 630 -9.74 29.25 -7.45
N LEU A 631 -8.44 29.46 -7.30
CA LEU A 631 -7.88 30.36 -6.31
C LEU A 631 -7.83 31.77 -6.90
N SER A 632 -8.00 32.80 -6.06
CA SER A 632 -7.83 34.17 -6.51
C SER A 632 -6.38 34.45 -6.89
N ASP A 633 -6.14 35.31 -7.87
CA ASP A 633 -4.82 35.72 -8.32
C ASP A 633 -3.95 36.30 -7.18
N ALA A 634 -4.59 37.03 -6.26
CA ALA A 634 -3.93 37.52 -5.05
C ALA A 634 -3.47 36.38 -4.14
N ALA A 635 -4.32 35.36 -3.93
CA ALA A 635 -3.97 34.20 -3.13
C ALA A 635 -2.93 33.30 -3.83
N GLU A 636 -3.01 33.12 -5.16
CA GLU A 636 -2.00 32.38 -5.95
C GLU A 636 -0.61 33.02 -5.84
N ARG A 637 -0.54 34.35 -5.79
CA ARG A 637 0.71 35.11 -5.65
C ARG A 637 1.25 35.19 -4.23
N ASP A 638 0.40 34.96 -3.24
CA ASP A 638 0.74 34.90 -1.82
C ASP A 638 0.99 33.44 -1.35
N ASP A 639 0.62 32.43 -2.14
CA ASP A 639 0.90 31.01 -1.89
C ASP A 639 2.39 30.68 -2.06
N THR A 640 2.83 29.50 -1.62
CA THR A 640 4.22 29.06 -1.76
C THR A 640 4.34 27.56 -2.04
N VAL A 641 5.36 27.18 -2.82
CA VAL A 641 5.74 25.79 -3.04
C VAL A 641 7.25 25.64 -2.83
N GLY A 642 7.64 25.07 -1.70
CA GLY A 642 9.05 25.02 -1.29
C GLY A 642 9.63 26.44 -1.23
N PRO A 643 10.77 26.73 -1.89
CA PRO A 643 11.36 28.07 -1.89
C PRO A 643 10.71 29.06 -2.87
N TYR A 644 9.80 28.61 -3.75
CA TYR A 644 9.10 29.45 -4.73
C TYR A 644 7.99 30.27 -4.07
N GLY A 645 8.00 31.59 -4.29
CA GLY A 645 7.15 32.55 -3.58
C GLY A 645 5.73 32.72 -4.12
N LYS A 646 5.26 31.80 -4.95
CA LYS A 646 3.90 31.78 -5.53
C LYS A 646 3.38 30.34 -5.55
N SER A 647 2.16 30.14 -6.02
CA SER A 647 1.53 28.83 -6.09
C SER A 647 2.18 27.87 -7.08
N LEU A 648 1.76 26.60 -6.96
CA LEU A 648 2.17 25.55 -7.89
C LEU A 648 1.76 25.85 -9.33
N LEU A 649 0.57 26.43 -9.58
CA LEU A 649 0.12 26.70 -10.94
C LEU A 649 0.98 27.79 -11.61
N TYR A 650 1.45 28.78 -10.85
CA TYR A 650 2.44 29.74 -11.35
C TYR A 650 3.75 29.05 -11.73
N LEU A 651 4.25 28.17 -10.87
CA LEU A 651 5.46 27.40 -11.13
C LEU A 651 5.31 26.49 -12.35
N VAL A 652 4.16 25.82 -12.51
CA VAL A 652 3.87 24.97 -13.66
C VAL A 652 3.85 25.79 -14.94
N ALA A 653 3.07 26.88 -14.98
CA ALA A 653 2.92 27.74 -16.14
C ALA A 653 4.25 28.34 -16.61
N ARG A 654 5.17 28.63 -15.67
CA ARG A 654 6.43 29.32 -15.94
C ARG A 654 7.66 28.43 -15.97
N GLY A 655 7.65 27.26 -15.37
CA GLY A 655 8.83 26.40 -15.22
C GLY A 655 8.66 25.01 -15.80
N PHE A 656 7.49 24.39 -15.67
CA PHE A 656 7.32 22.97 -16.00
C PHE A 656 6.73 22.68 -17.37
N GLU A 657 5.85 23.55 -17.86
CA GLU A 657 5.30 23.43 -19.22
C GLU A 657 6.42 23.52 -20.27
N GLU A 658 6.24 22.80 -21.38
CA GLU A 658 7.21 22.80 -22.49
C GLU A 658 7.46 24.21 -23.02
N VAL A 659 6.38 24.98 -23.09
CA VAL A 659 6.40 26.39 -23.40
C VAL A 659 6.37 27.17 -22.09
N ARG A 660 7.37 28.03 -21.90
CA ARG A 660 7.36 29.01 -20.80
C ARG A 660 6.18 29.96 -20.95
N LYS A 661 5.50 30.27 -19.82
CA LYS A 661 4.30 31.12 -19.77
C LYS A 661 3.15 30.47 -20.54
N THR A 662 2.89 29.19 -20.28
CA THR A 662 1.72 28.50 -20.84
C THR A 662 0.50 28.83 -19.99
N PRO A 663 -0.61 29.32 -20.57
CA PRO A 663 -1.82 29.60 -19.81
C PRO A 663 -2.48 28.29 -19.35
N LEU A 664 -2.80 28.22 -18.05
CA LEU A 664 -3.43 27.06 -17.42
C LEU A 664 -4.89 27.35 -17.08
N ALA A 665 -5.76 26.36 -17.27
CA ALA A 665 -7.20 26.47 -17.04
C ALA A 665 -7.57 26.80 -15.58
N GLY A 666 -6.70 26.49 -14.63
CA GLY A 666 -6.91 26.71 -13.19
C GLY A 666 -6.58 28.10 -12.67
N LEU A 667 -5.93 28.96 -13.47
CA LEU A 667 -5.54 30.31 -13.03
C LEU A 667 -6.70 31.29 -13.24
N GLN A 668 -7.11 32.04 -12.19
CA GLN A 668 -8.16 33.08 -12.27
C GLN A 668 -7.92 34.04 -13.44
N ARG A 669 -6.66 34.41 -13.69
CA ARG A 669 -6.26 35.32 -14.79
C ARG A 669 -6.80 34.88 -16.16
N THR A 670 -6.95 33.59 -16.39
CA THR A 670 -7.49 33.08 -17.67
C THR A 670 -8.98 33.30 -17.82
N VAL A 671 -9.71 33.52 -16.73
CA VAL A 671 -11.17 33.75 -16.70
C VAL A 671 -11.56 35.17 -16.28
N ASP A 672 -10.59 36.00 -15.87
CA ASP A 672 -10.82 37.38 -15.43
C ASP A 672 -11.27 38.29 -16.59
N ALA A 673 -12.54 38.71 -16.55
CA ALA A 673 -13.13 39.59 -17.55
C ALA A 673 -12.50 40.99 -17.61
N THR A 674 -11.82 41.43 -16.53
CA THR A 674 -11.23 42.78 -16.45
C THR A 674 -9.89 42.89 -17.19
N ALA A 675 -9.22 41.77 -17.47
CA ALA A 675 -7.99 41.74 -18.24
C ALA A 675 -8.29 41.95 -19.73
N LEU A 676 -8.21 43.20 -20.22
CA LEU A 676 -8.55 43.58 -21.61
C LEU A 676 -7.37 43.44 -22.60
N GLN A 677 -6.15 43.32 -22.08
CA GLN A 677 -4.91 43.23 -22.86
C GLN A 677 -4.17 41.93 -22.52
N PRO A 678 -3.29 41.42 -23.40
CA PRO A 678 -2.45 40.28 -23.08
C PRO A 678 -1.58 40.58 -21.84
N ASP A 679 -1.52 39.62 -20.93
CA ASP A 679 -0.65 39.67 -19.75
C ASP A 679 0.67 38.95 -20.09
N ASP A 680 1.64 39.72 -20.59
CA ASP A 680 2.96 39.19 -20.97
C ASP A 680 3.74 38.63 -19.77
N ASP A 681 3.30 38.88 -18.53
CA ASP A 681 3.90 38.29 -17.33
C ASP A 681 3.49 36.81 -17.16
N LEU A 682 2.26 36.44 -17.53
CA LEU A 682 1.70 35.11 -17.29
C LEU A 682 1.62 34.21 -18.52
N TRP A 683 1.38 34.78 -19.70
CA TRP A 683 1.36 34.03 -20.96
C TRP A 683 1.97 34.81 -22.11
N ARG A 684 2.36 34.13 -23.19
CA ARG A 684 2.85 34.81 -24.39
C ARG A 684 1.68 35.51 -25.10
N ALA A 685 1.93 36.66 -25.72
CA ALA A 685 0.94 37.35 -26.54
C ALA A 685 0.27 36.45 -27.60
N ALA A 686 1.01 35.49 -28.16
CA ALA A 686 0.49 34.52 -29.13
C ALA A 686 -0.60 33.59 -28.57
N ASP A 687 -0.63 33.36 -27.25
CA ASP A 687 -1.61 32.50 -26.59
C ASP A 687 -2.89 33.27 -26.21
N TRP A 688 -2.90 34.60 -26.39
CA TRP A 688 -4.03 35.47 -26.05
C TRP A 688 -5.37 35.07 -26.70
N PRO A 689 -5.45 34.67 -27.99
CA PRO A 689 -6.70 34.18 -28.57
C PRO A 689 -7.27 32.95 -27.84
N GLN A 690 -6.40 32.05 -27.36
CA GLN A 690 -6.83 30.86 -26.60
C GLN A 690 -7.38 31.24 -25.23
N VAL A 691 -6.73 32.21 -24.56
CA VAL A 691 -7.22 32.76 -23.28
C VAL A 691 -8.60 33.39 -23.45
N ARG A 692 -8.81 34.24 -24.47
CA ARG A 692 -10.13 34.84 -24.74
C ARG A 692 -11.20 33.78 -25.03
N ALA A 693 -10.86 32.74 -25.79
CA ALA A 693 -11.78 31.64 -26.10
C ALA A 693 -12.17 30.86 -24.85
N TRP A 694 -11.21 30.51 -23.99
CA TRP A 694 -11.46 29.85 -22.71
C TRP A 694 -12.34 30.71 -21.80
N ARG A 695 -11.99 31.98 -21.63
CA ARG A 695 -12.75 32.95 -20.84
C ARG A 695 -14.21 33.03 -21.30
N ALA A 696 -14.43 33.24 -22.59
CA ALA A 696 -15.76 33.32 -23.16
C ALA A 696 -16.56 32.03 -22.95
N TRP A 697 -15.90 30.87 -23.08
CA TRP A 697 -16.54 29.58 -22.86
C TRP A 697 -16.96 29.38 -21.39
N VAL A 698 -16.08 29.70 -20.44
CA VAL A 698 -16.37 29.62 -18.99
C VAL A 698 -17.47 30.60 -18.59
N ALA A 699 -17.42 31.85 -19.07
CA ALA A 699 -18.44 32.86 -18.78
C ALA A 699 -19.83 32.48 -19.32
N ALA A 700 -19.87 31.68 -20.39
CA ALA A 700 -21.12 31.19 -20.98
C ALA A 700 -21.62 29.88 -20.34
N LEU A 701 -20.96 29.35 -19.30
CA LEU A 701 -21.50 28.23 -18.54
C LEU A 701 -22.71 28.71 -17.71
N PRO A 702 -23.83 27.96 -17.68
CA PRO A 702 -24.98 28.32 -16.87
C PRO A 702 -24.62 28.47 -15.38
N PRO A 703 -25.25 29.41 -14.64
CA PRO A 703 -25.07 29.49 -13.21
C PRO A 703 -25.55 28.20 -12.53
N GLN A 704 -25.04 27.97 -11.33
CA GLN A 704 -25.43 26.87 -10.47
C GLN A 704 -26.87 27.05 -9.96
N ALA A 705 -27.44 26.00 -9.37
CA ALA A 705 -28.80 26.01 -8.85
C ALA A 705 -29.05 27.04 -7.72
N ASP A 706 -28.00 27.50 -7.03
CA ASP A 706 -28.02 28.59 -6.04
C ASP A 706 -27.79 29.98 -6.68
N GLY A 707 -27.69 30.08 -8.01
CA GLY A 707 -27.40 31.32 -8.74
C GLY A 707 -25.92 31.71 -8.76
N VAL A 708 -25.04 30.96 -8.09
CA VAL A 708 -23.60 31.21 -8.08
C VAL A 708 -23.01 30.87 -9.47
N PRO A 709 -22.01 31.62 -9.99
CA PRO A 709 -21.36 31.26 -11.26
C PRO A 709 -20.81 29.83 -11.27
N ALA A 710 -20.78 29.18 -12.43
CA ALA A 710 -20.20 27.83 -12.57
C ALA A 710 -18.70 27.77 -12.23
N CYS A 711 -18.00 28.91 -12.37
CA CYS A 711 -16.61 29.08 -11.95
C CYS A 711 -16.55 29.93 -10.69
N GLU A 712 -16.27 29.29 -9.56
CA GLU A 712 -16.07 29.94 -8.27
C GLU A 712 -14.59 30.29 -8.09
N VAL A 713 -14.33 31.48 -7.55
CA VAL A 713 -12.97 31.95 -7.25
C VAL A 713 -12.91 32.27 -5.76
N THR A 714 -12.03 31.60 -5.02
CA THR A 714 -11.85 31.84 -3.58
C THR A 714 -10.54 32.54 -3.29
N GLY A 715 -10.60 33.57 -2.44
CA GLY A 715 -9.43 34.15 -1.75
C GLY A 715 -9.54 34.05 -0.23
N MET A 716 -10.56 33.33 0.25
CA MET A 716 -10.88 33.22 1.66
C MET A 716 -10.09 32.08 2.31
N ARG A 717 -9.94 32.13 3.64
CA ARG A 717 -9.37 31.00 4.40
C ARG A 717 -10.17 29.73 4.11
N MET A 718 -9.45 28.63 3.93
CA MET A 718 -10.02 27.33 3.54
C MET A 718 -10.25 26.49 4.81
N PRO A 719 -11.50 26.29 5.26
CA PRO A 719 -11.79 25.48 6.43
C PRO A 719 -11.47 24.01 6.16
N VAL A 720 -10.55 23.43 6.94
CA VAL A 720 -10.18 22.01 6.86
C VAL A 720 -10.90 21.16 7.92
N SER A 721 -11.40 21.80 8.96
CA SER A 721 -12.32 21.24 9.94
C SER A 721 -13.23 22.34 10.50
N LEU A 722 -14.21 21.98 11.32
CA LEU A 722 -15.08 22.95 12.01
C LEU A 722 -14.30 23.92 12.91
N GLN A 723 -13.10 23.53 13.38
CA GLN A 723 -12.29 24.32 14.31
C GLN A 723 -11.07 24.97 13.65
N ARG A 724 -10.70 24.55 12.42
CA ARG A 724 -9.45 24.97 11.79
C ARG A 724 -9.68 25.38 10.34
N ALA A 725 -9.14 26.54 9.99
CA ALA A 725 -9.00 26.99 8.61
C ALA A 725 -7.55 27.32 8.30
N VAL A 726 -7.10 26.98 7.09
CA VAL A 726 -5.75 27.26 6.59
C VAL A 726 -5.76 28.46 5.65
N LYS A 727 -4.57 28.97 5.34
CA LYS A 727 -4.38 29.99 4.30
C LYS A 727 -4.91 29.44 2.96
N PRO A 728 -5.58 30.26 2.13
CA PRO A 728 -5.90 29.85 0.76
C PRO A 728 -4.62 29.46 0.02
N ALA A 729 -4.57 28.22 -0.47
CA ALA A 729 -3.40 27.65 -1.11
C ALA A 729 -3.83 26.60 -2.14
N HIS A 730 -3.02 26.41 -3.18
CA HIS A 730 -3.31 25.42 -4.23
C HIS A 730 -3.47 24.00 -3.67
N ASN A 731 -2.64 23.62 -2.70
CA ASN A 731 -2.69 22.27 -2.11
C ASN A 731 -3.89 22.04 -1.15
N ALA A 732 -4.66 23.07 -0.82
CA ALA A 732 -5.72 23.00 0.19
C ALA A 732 -7.11 22.65 -0.37
N PHE A 733 -7.32 22.65 -1.69
CA PHE A 733 -8.61 22.32 -2.31
C PHE A 733 -9.17 20.95 -1.89
N ASP A 734 -8.31 19.92 -1.83
CA ASP A 734 -8.71 18.57 -1.42
C ASP A 734 -9.00 18.45 0.09
N ASN A 735 -8.72 19.48 0.89
CA ASN A 735 -8.93 19.52 2.34
C ASN A 735 -10.08 20.44 2.74
N ASP A 736 -10.67 21.20 1.80
CA ASP A 736 -11.68 22.19 2.14
C ASP A 736 -13.06 21.56 2.32
N ILE A 737 -13.59 21.63 3.54
CA ILE A 737 -14.88 21.01 3.89
C ILE A 737 -16.07 21.68 3.19
N VAL A 738 -15.96 22.97 2.84
CA VAL A 738 -16.99 23.71 2.12
C VAL A 738 -17.01 23.29 0.66
N ILE A 739 -15.84 23.22 0.01
CA ILE A 739 -15.73 22.77 -1.38
C ILE A 739 -16.21 21.32 -1.51
N LEU A 740 -15.80 20.43 -0.61
CA LEU A 740 -16.26 19.03 -0.64
C LEU A 740 -17.78 18.93 -0.41
N THR A 741 -18.33 19.70 0.53
CA THR A 741 -19.78 19.78 0.76
C THR A 741 -20.53 20.20 -0.50
N ARG A 742 -20.06 21.26 -1.18
CA ARG A 742 -20.64 21.73 -2.45
C ARG A 742 -20.58 20.65 -3.53
N THR A 743 -19.47 19.93 -3.62
CA THR A 743 -19.31 18.83 -4.59
C THR A 743 -20.24 17.67 -4.32
N ILE A 744 -20.43 17.26 -3.06
CA ILE A 744 -21.40 16.23 -2.70
C ILE A 744 -22.82 16.69 -3.10
N ASN A 745 -23.22 17.92 -2.77
CA ASN A 745 -24.53 18.45 -3.18
C ASN A 745 -24.75 18.43 -4.70
N ARG A 746 -23.73 18.82 -5.48
CA ARG A 746 -23.78 18.79 -6.95
C ARG A 746 -23.94 17.38 -7.52
N VAL A 747 -23.26 16.40 -6.93
CA VAL A 747 -23.42 14.99 -7.27
C VAL A 747 -24.86 14.55 -6.96
N LEU A 748 -25.39 14.94 -5.80
CA LEU A 748 -26.76 14.67 -5.39
C LEU A 748 -27.83 15.38 -6.24
N GLY A 749 -27.45 16.34 -7.08
CA GLY A 749 -28.40 17.19 -7.82
C GLY A 749 -29.14 18.18 -6.91
N ARG A 750 -28.59 18.46 -5.72
CA ARG A 750 -29.10 19.45 -4.76
C ARG A 750 -28.41 20.80 -4.99
N SER A 751 -29.01 21.86 -4.46
CA SER A 751 -28.36 23.17 -4.45
C SER A 751 -27.02 23.10 -3.69
N PRO A 752 -25.91 23.67 -4.21
CA PRO A 752 -24.58 23.51 -3.61
C PRO A 752 -24.48 23.91 -2.13
N GLY A 753 -25.28 24.89 -1.68
CA GLY A 753 -25.33 25.36 -0.29
C GLY A 753 -26.27 24.59 0.64
N THR A 754 -26.95 23.54 0.18
CA THR A 754 -27.87 22.75 1.01
C THR A 754 -27.12 21.97 2.11
N ALA A 755 -27.71 21.88 3.30
CA ALA A 755 -27.15 21.03 4.36
C ALA A 755 -27.18 19.55 3.94
N LEU A 756 -26.07 18.85 4.16
CA LEU A 756 -25.98 17.41 3.89
C LEU A 756 -26.57 16.61 5.05
N ASP A 757 -27.15 15.45 4.72
CA ASP A 757 -27.64 14.50 5.71
C ASP A 757 -26.48 13.98 6.58
N ALA A 758 -25.31 13.78 5.96
CA ALA A 758 -24.04 13.59 6.64
C ALA A 758 -23.07 14.74 6.29
N PRO A 759 -22.94 15.78 7.15
CA PRO A 759 -22.10 16.95 6.86
C PRO A 759 -20.61 16.60 6.82
N VAL A 760 -19.86 17.29 5.95
CA VAL A 760 -18.39 17.23 5.95
C VAL A 760 -17.88 18.13 7.06
N THR A 761 -17.22 17.54 8.06
CA THR A 761 -16.85 18.27 9.28
C THR A 761 -15.35 18.32 9.54
N ASP A 762 -14.59 17.39 8.98
CA ASP A 762 -13.15 17.26 9.22
C ASP A 762 -12.47 16.49 8.08
N LEU A 763 -11.48 17.12 7.47
CA LEU A 763 -10.59 16.59 6.45
C LEU A 763 -9.11 16.77 6.85
N ASP A 764 -8.81 17.08 8.11
CA ASP A 764 -7.46 17.24 8.65
C ASP A 764 -6.90 15.86 9.07
N TYR A 765 -5.69 15.48 8.62
CA TYR A 765 -5.14 14.11 8.78
C TYR A 765 -3.62 14.00 8.90
#